data_AF-A0A9P7T3A6-F1
#
_entry.id   AF-A0A9P7T3A6-F1
#
_cell.length_a   1.000
_cell.length_b   1.000
_cell.length_c   1.000
_cell.angle_alpha   90.00
_cell.angle_beta   90.00
_cell.angle_gamma   90.00
#
_symmetry.space_group_name_H-M   'P 1'
#
loop_
_entity.id
_entity.type
_entity.pdbx_description
1 polymer ?
#
loop_
_entity_poly.entity_id
_entity_poly.type
_entity_poly.pdbx_seq_one_letter_code
_entity_poly.pdbx_strand_id
1 'polypeptide(L)'
;MPNPTKPLANPAQQYALEQMVMATNSSSIVSKRSVEKLYHPDEPHYFRYFVKKYQRRAPLINRGYWLRLKAIDTIIRRFLTKHRTAEKRLIVNLGCGSDVLPWQTYARYTDLCEDVLFVDIDYPELMRQKRSIVLETPQLRNILDRDFTVNDLDQNHVMLRSKLYCQIGCDLRELDKIEKTLAELTPLSECSVLFVAEVSITYMDTLSADALIQRTSNIGNLAEFCLLEQILPHGADHPFARTMLNHFDKLGTPPKSIGQYPTLSKQFDRFTSRGFQDVNILDLWQVWSSEEFVSIAERISLDEKEPFDEWEDFALFGRHYFILHASTLPGNATQLVHRRHDPVGQLSKAQVSAATKCEGPKRRFGDTFALRNPEGGRLAVNLFGLVPCGREGSCDLYSLDGQTDVPLLPIKGPIPRMCHTVTDLGDYGILLVGGRTSPSNALSDCWMLEKGLSIDWKPTHTLPLPLFRHCTMRLRGSQLVLVAGGKTGPSKISDHFYVFHASRGWLNCKKAGQIPPPTFGGILCNAPNAASHDDVFEGLIAGGIDQEGRINQRVYHWRLKLFDTEQPLIRFEICGEKVDPAKQLSLFGAKSVEFGPYTLICGGVGERQDSQGQNIVVIDTVSQGRYNVSELCRRSKAEALPFMIGSSVLRVDNSIVVLGGGATCFSMGSYWQGGASTISIHNKPVHWMESWPPIRDSVRPQSLGSRKSIGSTQTSLKRNSIEVEASITNIARTRLETPQQFQDILEAAVPVVIEKADFGDCVQKWTTTYMIDRVGHDTQVIIHEGQRDSENMDFIAKNFCYVTQSFEDVIRRAEAGHRVYLRSLSRERPIDQPANINLDFPGLASDFHLPDQMKSIQDSLFSSVLRVSGRVNMWLHYDVMANIYAQVVGSKRLVLFPPTDVKHLAFAPGASSSSLDVFSELSSCRMNGAHPHEATLNPGDILYLPPLWIHAAKTIAGPSIAINVFFRNLNNGYAAGRDAYGNRDLAAYEKGRLDVERIGKRFQELPLATRRFYLIRLADELKLAAEGA
;
A
#
# COMPACT_ATOMS: atom_id res chain seq x y z
N MET A 1 34.44 16.78 32.55
CA MET A 1 33.54 17.71 33.27
C MET A 1 32.13 17.50 32.73
N PRO A 2 31.13 17.23 33.58
CA PRO A 2 29.75 17.06 33.12
C PRO A 2 29.16 18.42 32.73
N ASN A 3 28.50 18.48 31.57
CA ASN A 3 27.78 19.64 31.08
C ASN A 3 26.64 20.02 32.05
N PRO A 4 26.39 21.31 32.29
CA PRO A 4 25.37 21.77 33.22
C PRO A 4 23.97 21.35 32.75
N THR A 5 23.22 20.81 33.69
CA THR A 5 21.79 20.47 33.63
C THR A 5 20.97 21.53 32.89
N LYS A 6 20.26 21.10 31.85
CA LYS A 6 19.16 21.89 31.26
C LYS A 6 18.17 22.26 32.38
N PRO A 7 17.60 23.49 32.36
CA PRO A 7 16.63 23.90 33.37
C PRO A 7 15.41 22.97 33.35
N LEU A 8 14.88 22.68 34.55
CA LEU A 8 13.62 21.95 34.77
C LEU A 8 12.52 22.53 33.87
N ALA A 9 11.82 21.68 33.13
CA ALA A 9 10.75 22.08 32.25
C ALA A 9 9.67 22.87 33.02
N ASN A 10 9.11 23.91 32.41
CA ASN A 10 8.01 24.68 32.99
C ASN A 10 6.82 23.74 33.31
N PRO A 11 6.16 23.81 34.48
CA PRO A 11 4.99 22.99 34.81
C PRO A 11 3.91 22.95 33.73
N ALA A 12 3.69 24.05 33.01
CA ALA A 12 2.74 24.11 31.89
C ALA A 12 3.20 23.26 30.68
N GLN A 13 4.50 23.20 30.40
CA GLN A 13 5.08 22.37 29.34
C GLN A 13 5.02 20.88 29.71
N GLN A 14 5.25 20.57 30.98
CA GLN A 14 5.13 19.21 31.49
C GLN A 14 3.67 18.72 31.42
N TYR A 15 2.70 19.53 31.83
CA TYR A 15 1.28 19.22 31.71
C TYR A 15 0.85 19.03 30.24
N ALA A 16 1.33 19.87 29.32
CA ALA A 16 1.05 19.71 27.89
C ALA A 16 1.63 18.39 27.33
N LEU A 17 2.83 18.00 27.78
CA LEU A 17 3.42 16.72 27.40
C LEU A 17 2.62 15.53 27.94
N GLU A 18 2.14 15.61 29.18
CA GLU A 18 1.27 14.60 29.80
C GLU A 18 -0.04 14.43 29.00
N GLN A 19 -0.67 15.53 28.57
CA GLN A 19 -1.86 15.49 27.70
C GLN A 19 -1.60 14.79 26.35
N MET A 20 -0.44 15.04 25.73
CA MET A 20 -0.05 14.34 24.49
C MET A 20 0.15 12.83 24.71
N VAL A 21 0.77 12.45 25.83
CA VAL A 21 0.94 11.03 26.20
C VAL A 21 -0.42 10.38 26.44
N MET A 22 -1.33 11.03 27.16
CA MET A 22 -2.70 10.52 27.40
C MET A 22 -3.48 10.34 26.08
N ALA A 23 -3.24 11.18 25.07
CA ALA A 23 -3.88 11.04 23.76
C ALA A 23 -3.47 9.76 23.01
N THR A 24 -2.30 9.16 23.31
CA THR A 24 -1.85 7.91 22.67
C THR A 24 -2.79 6.73 22.94
N ASN A 25 -3.46 6.73 24.10
CA ASN A 25 -4.48 5.75 24.49
C ASN A 25 -5.59 5.63 23.42
N SER A 26 -6.08 6.75 22.90
CA SER A 26 -7.19 6.73 21.92
C SER A 26 -6.82 5.96 20.64
N SER A 27 -5.57 6.04 20.18
CA SER A 27 -5.14 5.37 18.94
C SER A 27 -5.00 3.85 19.11
N SER A 28 -4.44 3.41 20.24
CA SER A 28 -4.20 2.00 20.54
C SER A 28 -5.51 1.25 20.77
N ILE A 29 -6.43 1.84 21.55
CA ILE A 29 -7.71 1.23 21.91
C ILE A 29 -8.63 1.09 20.68
N VAL A 30 -8.62 2.04 19.75
CA VAL A 30 -9.36 1.88 18.48
C VAL A 30 -8.83 0.68 17.69
N SER A 31 -7.53 0.42 17.71
CA SER A 31 -6.94 -0.72 17.02
C SER A 31 -7.26 -2.05 17.73
N LYS A 32 -7.23 -2.09 19.07
CA LYS A 32 -7.70 -3.23 19.87
C LYS A 32 -9.19 -3.52 19.66
N ARG A 33 -10.04 -2.48 19.56
CA ARG A 33 -11.48 -2.62 19.20
C ARG A 33 -11.69 -3.19 17.81
N SER A 34 -10.83 -2.83 16.84
CA SER A 34 -10.87 -3.41 15.50
C SER A 34 -10.65 -4.93 15.55
N VAL A 35 -9.65 -5.37 16.33
CA VAL A 35 -9.35 -6.79 16.56
C VAL A 35 -10.50 -7.49 17.29
N GLU A 36 -10.99 -6.94 18.40
CA GLU A 36 -12.10 -7.51 19.17
C GLU A 36 -13.31 -7.84 18.29
N LYS A 37 -13.73 -6.90 17.43
CA LYS A 37 -14.88 -7.12 16.57
C LYS A 37 -14.65 -8.15 15.46
N LEU A 38 -13.43 -8.22 14.90
CA LEU A 38 -13.15 -9.00 13.70
C LEU A 38 -12.58 -10.40 14.00
N TYR A 39 -11.74 -10.51 15.03
CA TYR A 39 -11.00 -11.72 15.38
C TYR A 39 -11.63 -12.48 16.55
N HIS A 40 -12.37 -11.79 17.42
CA HIS A 40 -13.05 -12.36 18.59
C HIS A 40 -14.56 -12.08 18.57
N PRO A 41 -15.30 -12.43 17.50
CA PRO A 41 -16.73 -12.14 17.41
C PRO A 41 -17.55 -12.89 18.47
N ASP A 42 -17.04 -14.03 18.95
CA ASP A 42 -17.73 -14.93 19.88
C ASP A 42 -17.36 -14.67 21.36
N GLU A 43 -16.48 -13.70 21.63
CA GLU A 43 -16.13 -13.27 22.99
C GLU A 43 -16.92 -12.00 23.39
N PRO A 44 -17.11 -11.74 24.69
CA PRO A 44 -17.68 -10.47 25.14
C PRO A 44 -16.84 -9.27 24.67
N HIS A 45 -17.51 -8.26 24.11
CA HIS A 45 -16.85 -7.06 23.60
C HIS A 45 -16.81 -5.96 24.67
N TYR A 46 -15.62 -5.67 25.19
CA TYR A 46 -15.39 -4.66 26.23
C TYR A 46 -14.79 -3.36 25.66
N PHE A 47 -13.90 -3.42 24.65
CA PHE A 47 -13.31 -2.20 24.06
C PHE A 47 -14.37 -1.29 23.43
N ARG A 48 -15.55 -1.83 23.07
CA ARG A 48 -16.69 -1.09 22.52
C ARG A 48 -17.20 0.04 23.42
N TYR A 49 -17.01 -0.08 24.73
CA TYR A 49 -17.51 0.90 25.70
C TYR A 49 -16.58 2.11 25.80
N PHE A 50 -15.30 1.92 25.47
CA PHE A 50 -14.29 2.97 25.43
C PHE A 50 -14.17 3.62 24.04
N VAL A 51 -14.64 2.94 22.98
CA VAL A 51 -14.62 3.45 21.60
C VAL A 51 -16.02 3.42 21.00
N LYS A 52 -16.71 4.56 21.07
CA LYS A 52 -18.10 4.71 20.62
C LYS A 52 -18.29 4.39 19.13
N LYS A 53 -17.36 4.82 18.26
CA LYS A 53 -17.42 4.59 16.80
C LYS A 53 -16.46 3.50 16.37
N TYR A 54 -16.99 2.41 15.84
CA TYR A 54 -16.18 1.35 15.25
C TYR A 54 -15.38 1.88 14.05
N GLN A 55 -14.07 1.67 14.06
CA GLN A 55 -13.19 1.96 12.95
C GLN A 55 -12.34 0.73 12.65
N ARG A 56 -12.55 0.14 11.47
CA ARG A 56 -11.72 -0.97 10.99
C ARG A 56 -10.30 -0.47 10.68
N ARG A 57 -9.28 -1.23 11.10
CA ARG A 57 -7.89 -1.05 10.71
C ARG A 57 -7.51 -1.97 9.54
N ALA A 58 -6.41 -1.65 8.87
CA ALA A 58 -5.84 -2.50 7.82
C ALA A 58 -5.44 -3.88 8.38
N PRO A 59 -5.45 -4.95 7.55
CA PRO A 59 -5.10 -6.31 7.98
C PRO A 59 -3.76 -6.41 8.72
N LEU A 60 -2.71 -5.72 8.23
CA LEU A 60 -1.42 -5.62 8.92
C LEU A 60 -1.54 -5.12 10.37
N ILE A 61 -2.29 -4.03 10.57
CA ILE A 61 -2.48 -3.44 11.90
C ILE A 61 -3.28 -4.38 12.79
N ASN A 62 -4.38 -4.96 12.28
CA ASN A 62 -5.17 -5.91 13.05
C ASN A 62 -4.34 -7.12 13.49
N ARG A 63 -3.58 -7.75 12.58
CA ARG A 63 -2.76 -8.93 12.90
C ARG A 63 -1.65 -8.59 13.90
N GLY A 64 -1.04 -7.41 13.81
CA GLY A 64 -0.08 -6.93 14.81
C GLY A 64 -0.69 -6.69 16.19
N TYR A 65 -1.87 -6.06 16.26
CA TYR A 65 -2.57 -5.86 17.54
C TYR A 65 -3.14 -7.16 18.12
N TRP A 66 -3.59 -8.09 17.27
CA TRP A 66 -3.98 -9.44 17.68
C TRP A 66 -2.80 -10.15 18.35
N LEU A 67 -1.62 -10.10 17.73
CA LEU A 67 -0.41 -10.69 18.28
C LEU A 67 0.01 -10.05 19.61
N ARG A 68 -0.10 -8.71 19.73
CA ARG A 68 0.14 -8.00 21.00
C ARG A 68 -0.78 -8.48 22.11
N LEU A 69 -2.09 -8.51 21.85
CA LEU A 69 -3.09 -8.98 22.82
C LEU A 69 -2.83 -10.44 23.20
N LYS A 70 -2.54 -11.30 22.22
CA LYS A 70 -2.22 -12.71 22.45
C LYS A 70 -0.97 -12.92 23.29
N ALA A 71 0.09 -12.13 23.06
CA ALA A 71 1.34 -12.22 23.81
C ALA A 71 1.15 -11.91 25.30
N ILE A 72 0.46 -10.80 25.61
CA ILE A 72 0.14 -10.39 26.98
C ILE A 72 -0.80 -11.41 27.65
N ASP A 73 -1.89 -11.81 26.97
CA ASP A 73 -2.84 -12.80 27.47
C ASP A 73 -2.17 -14.14 27.82
N THR A 74 -1.21 -14.57 27.01
CA THR A 74 -0.44 -15.80 27.26
C THR A 74 0.38 -15.71 28.55
N ILE A 75 1.06 -14.58 28.81
CA ILE A 75 1.85 -14.38 30.04
C ILE A 75 0.93 -14.32 31.25
N ILE A 76 -0.21 -13.62 31.15
CA ILE A 76 -1.20 -13.55 32.23
C ILE A 76 -1.73 -14.96 32.56
N ARG A 77 -2.13 -15.73 31.55
CA ARG A 77 -2.59 -17.11 31.74
C ARG A 77 -1.53 -17.98 32.42
N ARG A 78 -0.26 -17.84 32.05
CA ARG A 78 0.85 -18.58 32.68
C ARG A 78 1.02 -18.19 34.14
N PHE A 79 1.01 -16.89 34.45
CA PHE A 79 1.06 -16.40 35.82
C PHE A 79 -0.09 -16.96 36.67
N LEU A 80 -1.32 -16.87 36.16
CA LEU A 80 -2.52 -17.39 36.82
C LEU A 80 -2.44 -18.91 37.07
N THR A 81 -1.91 -19.66 36.11
CA THR A 81 -1.76 -21.12 36.21
C THR A 81 -0.65 -21.51 37.19
N LYS A 82 0.52 -20.87 37.08
CA LYS A 82 1.71 -21.15 37.89
C LYS A 82 1.46 -20.89 39.38
N HIS A 83 0.75 -19.82 39.69
CA HIS A 83 0.51 -19.37 41.07
C HIS A 83 -0.88 -19.74 41.59
N ARG A 84 -1.55 -20.73 41.00
CA ARG A 84 -2.92 -21.13 41.39
C ARG A 84 -3.07 -21.45 42.87
N THR A 85 -2.01 -21.94 43.52
CA THR A 85 -2.00 -22.29 44.95
C THR A 85 -1.47 -21.17 45.86
N ALA A 86 -1.12 -20.00 45.30
CA ALA A 86 -0.68 -18.87 46.09
C ALA A 86 -1.87 -18.28 46.89
N GLU A 87 -1.60 -17.83 48.11
CA GLU A 87 -2.65 -17.29 48.98
C GLU A 87 -3.29 -16.02 48.41
N LYS A 88 -2.50 -15.13 47.78
CA LYS A 88 -3.00 -13.92 47.14
C LYS A 88 -2.25 -13.61 45.85
N ARG A 89 -2.99 -13.21 44.82
CA ARG A 89 -2.45 -12.89 43.50
C ARG A 89 -2.88 -11.49 43.08
N LEU A 90 -1.92 -10.72 42.56
CA LEU A 90 -2.13 -9.34 42.14
C LEU A 90 -1.67 -9.17 40.70
N ILE A 91 -2.52 -8.61 39.84
CA ILE A 91 -2.15 -8.20 38.49
C ILE A 91 -2.25 -6.68 38.41
N VAL A 92 -1.10 -6.00 38.27
CA VAL A 92 -0.99 -4.54 38.26
C VAL A 92 -0.68 -4.06 36.85
N ASN A 93 -1.63 -3.39 36.21
CA ASN A 93 -1.49 -2.83 34.87
C ASN A 93 -1.02 -1.37 34.95
N LEU A 94 0.24 -1.14 34.59
CA LEU A 94 0.95 0.13 34.71
C LEU A 94 0.77 0.96 33.42
N GLY A 95 0.10 2.11 33.54
CA GLY A 95 -0.29 2.93 32.40
C GLY A 95 -1.39 2.24 31.60
N CYS A 96 -2.43 1.81 32.31
CA CYS A 96 -3.48 0.94 31.77
C CYS A 96 -4.35 1.60 30.69
N GLY A 97 -4.37 2.93 30.59
CA GLY A 97 -5.27 3.69 29.73
C GLY A 97 -6.71 3.17 29.82
N SER A 98 -7.33 2.96 28.66
CA SER A 98 -8.66 2.33 28.55
C SER A 98 -8.59 0.83 28.24
N ASP A 99 -7.51 0.15 28.63
CA ASP A 99 -7.41 -1.30 28.49
C ASP A 99 -8.51 -2.02 29.29
N VAL A 100 -8.95 -3.15 28.76
CA VAL A 100 -10.01 -4.01 29.31
C VAL A 100 -9.49 -5.36 29.78
N LEU A 101 -8.16 -5.49 29.92
CA LEU A 101 -7.45 -6.67 30.41
C LEU A 101 -8.11 -7.35 31.62
N PRO A 102 -8.57 -6.64 32.69
CA PRO A 102 -9.24 -7.30 33.81
C PRO A 102 -10.49 -8.09 33.40
N TRP A 103 -11.35 -7.47 32.59
CA TRP A 103 -12.61 -8.10 32.14
C TRP A 103 -12.36 -9.24 31.14
N GLN A 104 -11.43 -9.07 30.21
CA GLN A 104 -11.07 -10.14 29.26
C GLN A 104 -10.47 -11.34 29.97
N THR A 105 -9.56 -11.10 30.93
CA THR A 105 -8.93 -12.16 31.72
C THR A 105 -9.97 -12.91 32.55
N TYR A 106 -10.85 -12.18 33.24
CA TYR A 106 -11.91 -12.78 34.05
C TYR A 106 -12.90 -13.60 33.20
N ALA A 107 -13.27 -13.12 32.02
CA ALA A 107 -14.18 -13.82 31.12
C ALA A 107 -13.56 -15.09 30.49
N ARG A 108 -12.26 -15.08 30.18
CA ARG A 108 -11.55 -16.22 29.57
C ARG A 108 -11.12 -17.28 30.59
N TYR A 109 -10.79 -16.86 31.82
CA TYR A 109 -10.11 -17.68 32.82
C TYR A 109 -10.80 -17.59 34.19
N THR A 110 -12.14 -17.63 34.22
CA THR A 110 -12.92 -17.43 35.46
C THR A 110 -12.44 -18.32 36.61
N ASP A 111 -12.23 -19.63 36.38
CA ASP A 111 -11.77 -20.59 37.39
C ASP A 111 -10.34 -20.34 37.90
N LEU A 112 -9.53 -19.58 37.15
CA LEU A 112 -8.18 -19.20 37.55
C LEU A 112 -8.12 -17.83 38.23
N CYS A 113 -9.18 -17.03 38.14
CA CYS A 113 -9.26 -15.67 38.67
C CYS A 113 -9.81 -15.59 40.11
N GLU A 114 -10.09 -16.72 40.76
CA GLU A 114 -10.47 -16.74 42.18
C GLU A 114 -9.37 -16.09 43.04
N ASP A 115 -9.70 -15.13 43.90
CA ASP A 115 -8.72 -14.41 44.75
C ASP A 115 -7.58 -13.73 43.98
N VAL A 116 -7.84 -13.31 42.74
CA VAL A 116 -6.99 -12.40 41.96
C VAL A 116 -7.54 -10.98 42.07
N LEU A 117 -6.70 -10.07 42.56
CA LEU A 117 -7.00 -8.63 42.52
C LEU A 117 -6.36 -8.03 41.26
N PHE A 118 -7.19 -7.41 40.41
CA PHE A 118 -6.73 -6.60 39.29
C PHE A 118 -6.60 -5.14 39.72
N VAL A 119 -5.45 -4.52 39.44
CA VAL A 119 -5.19 -3.12 39.76
C VAL A 119 -4.79 -2.37 38.49
N ASP A 120 -5.59 -1.40 38.10
CA ASP A 120 -5.29 -0.50 36.99
C ASP A 120 -4.72 0.81 37.53
N ILE A 121 -3.53 1.21 37.04
CA ILE A 121 -2.86 2.46 37.42
C ILE A 121 -2.64 3.31 36.18
N ASP A 122 -3.10 4.56 36.22
CA ASP A 122 -2.79 5.59 35.22
C ASP A 122 -2.93 6.99 35.83
N TYR A 123 -2.69 8.04 35.05
CA TYR A 123 -2.91 9.40 35.45
C TYR A 123 -4.33 9.61 36.00
N PRO A 124 -4.49 10.42 37.08
CA PRO A 124 -5.78 10.66 37.71
C PRO A 124 -6.90 11.05 36.73
N GLU A 125 -6.58 11.82 35.69
CA GLU A 125 -7.55 12.23 34.68
C GLU A 125 -8.09 11.07 33.85
N LEU A 126 -7.22 10.21 33.32
CA LEU A 126 -7.64 9.02 32.56
C LEU A 126 -8.41 8.04 33.44
N MET A 127 -7.99 7.86 34.69
CA MET A 127 -8.68 6.98 35.62
C MET A 127 -10.08 7.48 35.98
N ARG A 128 -10.30 8.80 36.11
CA ARG A 128 -11.63 9.38 36.27
C ARG A 128 -12.55 9.07 35.09
N GLN A 129 -12.04 9.20 33.86
CA GLN A 129 -12.79 8.88 32.65
C GLN A 129 -13.13 7.38 32.57
N LYS A 130 -12.13 6.51 32.83
CA LYS A 130 -12.33 5.06 32.86
C LYS A 130 -13.35 4.66 33.92
N ARG A 131 -13.27 5.25 35.11
CA ARG A 131 -14.21 5.01 36.22
C ARG A 131 -15.65 5.34 35.83
N SER A 132 -15.90 6.51 35.25
CA SER A 132 -17.24 6.89 34.77
C SER A 132 -17.79 5.86 33.78
N ILE A 133 -16.99 5.42 32.80
CA ILE A 133 -17.43 4.40 31.83
C ILE A 133 -17.72 3.05 32.51
N VAL A 134 -16.84 2.59 33.42
CA VAL A 134 -17.02 1.33 34.16
C VAL A 134 -18.29 1.39 35.01
N LEU A 135 -18.51 2.48 35.72
CA LEU A 135 -19.71 2.67 36.52
C LEU A 135 -20.93 2.88 35.65
N GLU A 136 -20.89 3.49 34.48
CA GLU A 136 -22.11 3.67 33.66
C GLU A 136 -22.49 2.42 32.84
N THR A 137 -21.58 1.44 32.76
CA THR A 137 -21.76 0.25 31.90
C THR A 137 -22.03 -1.02 32.72
N PRO A 138 -23.25 -1.58 32.67
CA PRO A 138 -23.61 -2.78 33.44
C PRO A 138 -22.65 -3.96 33.22
N GLN A 139 -22.20 -4.19 31.98
CA GLN A 139 -21.30 -5.30 31.65
C GLN A 139 -19.90 -5.15 32.26
N LEU A 140 -19.44 -3.92 32.52
CA LEU A 140 -18.16 -3.65 33.18
C LEU A 140 -18.29 -3.69 34.70
N ARG A 141 -19.49 -3.46 35.25
CA ARG A 141 -19.76 -3.62 36.68
C ARG A 141 -19.71 -5.07 37.16
N ASN A 142 -19.78 -6.05 36.26
CA ASN A 142 -19.88 -7.47 36.64
C ASN A 142 -18.72 -8.00 37.50
N ILE A 143 -17.51 -7.42 37.37
CA ILE A 143 -16.35 -7.79 38.20
C ILE A 143 -16.34 -7.04 39.55
N LEU A 144 -17.16 -6.00 39.71
CA LEU A 144 -17.35 -5.29 40.96
C LEU A 144 -18.33 -6.09 41.83
N ASP A 145 -17.99 -6.29 43.09
CA ASP A 145 -18.91 -6.81 44.10
C ASP A 145 -19.98 -5.77 44.46
N ARG A 146 -21.00 -6.15 45.24
CA ARG A 146 -22.08 -5.21 45.64
C ARG A 146 -21.60 -4.12 46.59
N ASP A 147 -20.48 -4.35 47.28
CA ASP A 147 -19.94 -3.48 48.34
C ASP A 147 -18.74 -2.66 47.86
N PHE A 148 -18.61 -2.41 46.55
CA PHE A 148 -17.54 -1.59 46.00
C PHE A 148 -17.59 -0.16 46.54
N THR A 149 -16.42 0.45 46.71
CA THR A 149 -16.27 1.83 47.20
C THR A 149 -15.76 2.75 46.09
N VAL A 150 -16.28 3.99 46.07
CA VAL A 150 -15.89 5.06 45.15
C VAL A 150 -15.44 6.26 45.97
N ASN A 151 -14.25 6.78 45.67
CA ASN A 151 -13.73 7.99 46.32
C ASN A 151 -13.73 9.15 45.34
N ASP A 152 -14.47 10.21 45.63
CA ASP A 152 -14.55 11.40 44.76
C ASP A 152 -13.52 12.49 45.08
N LEU A 153 -12.74 12.32 46.15
CA LEU A 153 -11.72 13.28 46.58
C LEU A 153 -10.36 12.95 45.96
N ASP A 154 -9.75 13.93 45.28
CA ASP A 154 -8.41 13.83 44.66
C ASP A 154 -7.26 13.56 45.66
N GLN A 155 -7.54 13.63 46.97
CA GLN A 155 -6.57 13.35 48.03
C GLN A 155 -6.31 11.85 48.24
N ASN A 156 -7.22 10.97 47.78
CA ASN A 156 -7.07 9.52 47.87
C ASN A 156 -6.71 8.94 46.49
N HIS A 157 -5.55 8.28 46.39
CA HIS A 157 -5.10 7.67 45.14
C HIS A 157 -5.99 6.53 44.65
N VAL A 158 -6.69 5.82 45.56
CA VAL A 158 -7.66 4.77 45.22
C VAL A 158 -8.99 5.40 44.83
N MET A 159 -9.35 5.31 43.55
CA MET A 159 -10.54 5.96 42.98
C MET A 159 -11.79 5.05 42.94
N LEU A 160 -11.58 3.74 42.84
CA LEU A 160 -12.60 2.69 42.82
C LEU A 160 -11.99 1.42 43.39
N ARG A 161 -12.66 0.76 44.33
CA ARG A 161 -12.18 -0.49 44.96
C ARG A 161 -13.32 -1.49 45.11
N SER A 162 -13.07 -2.73 44.70
CA SER A 162 -13.91 -3.92 44.92
C SER A 162 -13.01 -5.09 45.33
N LYS A 163 -13.58 -6.26 45.65
CA LYS A 163 -12.78 -7.47 45.94
C LYS A 163 -11.85 -7.89 44.80
N LEU A 164 -12.31 -7.79 43.55
CA LEU A 164 -11.57 -8.31 42.37
C LEU A 164 -10.91 -7.22 41.53
N TYR A 165 -11.29 -5.95 41.67
CA TYR A 165 -10.79 -4.86 40.84
C TYR A 165 -10.62 -3.55 41.60
N CYS A 166 -9.51 -2.86 41.32
CA CYS A 166 -9.17 -1.56 41.89
C CYS A 166 -8.61 -0.60 40.84
N GLN A 167 -8.93 0.69 40.97
CA GLN A 167 -8.39 1.78 40.16
C GLN A 167 -7.57 2.73 41.01
N ILE A 168 -6.35 3.03 40.57
CA ILE A 168 -5.45 3.98 41.22
C ILE A 168 -5.13 5.11 40.24
N GLY A 169 -5.48 6.34 40.61
CA GLY A 169 -5.06 7.55 39.90
C GLY A 169 -3.72 8.04 40.44
N CYS A 170 -2.63 7.70 39.78
CA CYS A 170 -1.29 8.05 40.23
C CYS A 170 -0.31 8.14 39.05
N ASP A 171 0.61 9.10 39.12
CA ASP A 171 1.72 9.18 38.21
C ASP A 171 2.73 8.05 38.50
N LEU A 172 3.13 7.30 37.47
CA LEU A 172 4.07 6.19 37.59
C LEU A 172 5.47 6.59 38.09
N ARG A 173 5.77 7.90 38.15
CA ARG A 173 7.01 8.45 38.75
C ARG A 173 6.94 8.52 40.28
N GLU A 174 5.75 8.48 40.87
CA GLU A 174 5.54 8.64 42.31
C GLU A 174 5.58 7.28 43.05
N LEU A 175 6.74 6.63 42.97
CA LEU A 175 6.93 5.22 43.38
C LEU A 175 6.50 4.92 44.81
N ASP A 176 6.84 5.79 45.77
CA ASP A 176 6.50 5.59 47.18
C ASP A 176 4.98 5.66 47.43
N LYS A 177 4.26 6.49 46.65
CA LYS A 177 2.80 6.57 46.73
C LYS A 177 2.15 5.30 46.20
N ILE A 178 2.62 4.80 45.06
CA ILE A 178 2.13 3.55 44.48
C ILE A 178 2.32 2.39 45.46
N GLU A 179 3.52 2.23 46.01
CA GLU A 179 3.83 1.15 46.96
C GLU A 179 2.96 1.24 48.22
N LYS A 180 2.84 2.43 48.81
CA LYS A 180 1.98 2.66 49.97
C LYS A 180 0.52 2.33 49.66
N THR A 181 0.00 2.80 48.53
CA THR A 181 -1.38 2.53 48.13
C THR A 181 -1.62 1.04 47.87
N LEU A 182 -0.69 0.34 47.23
CA LEU A 182 -0.80 -1.12 47.03
C LEU A 182 -0.81 -1.87 48.38
N ALA A 183 0.00 -1.44 49.36
CA ALA A 183 0.03 -2.02 50.70
C ALA A 183 -1.29 -1.81 51.49
N GLU A 184 -2.01 -0.71 51.22
CA GLU A 184 -3.35 -0.46 51.78
C GLU A 184 -4.45 -1.35 51.14
N LEU A 185 -4.20 -1.91 49.96
CA LEU A 185 -5.13 -2.81 49.28
C LEU A 185 -5.01 -4.25 49.80
N THR A 186 -3.78 -4.75 49.96
CA THR A 186 -3.50 -6.13 50.37
C THR A 186 -2.11 -6.25 51.01
N PRO A 187 -1.88 -7.19 51.95
CA PRO A 187 -0.55 -7.49 52.48
C PRO A 187 0.41 -7.96 51.37
N LEU A 188 1.29 -7.06 50.93
CA LEU A 188 2.17 -7.32 49.78
C LEU A 188 3.14 -8.48 50.05
N SER A 189 3.60 -8.68 51.29
CA SER A 189 4.51 -9.77 51.67
C SER A 189 3.95 -11.18 51.46
N GLU A 190 2.64 -11.33 51.20
CA GLU A 190 1.98 -12.61 50.92
C GLU A 190 1.62 -12.75 49.42
N CYS A 191 1.80 -11.69 48.63
CA CYS A 191 1.31 -11.63 47.27
C CYS A 191 2.33 -12.12 46.25
N SER A 192 1.87 -12.92 45.29
CA SER A 192 2.52 -13.03 43.99
C SER A 192 1.98 -11.92 43.09
N VAL A 193 2.85 -11.08 42.54
CA VAL A 193 2.48 -9.88 41.80
C VAL A 193 2.98 -9.98 40.36
N LEU A 194 2.09 -9.77 39.39
CA LEU A 194 2.45 -9.56 37.98
C LEU A 194 2.22 -8.10 37.62
N PHE A 195 3.30 -7.38 37.32
CA PHE A 195 3.24 -6.06 36.71
C PHE A 195 3.15 -6.19 35.19
N VAL A 196 2.24 -5.46 34.56
CA VAL A 196 2.09 -5.41 33.10
C VAL A 196 2.29 -3.97 32.64
N ALA A 197 3.21 -3.75 31.71
CA ALA A 197 3.44 -2.46 31.06
C ALA A 197 3.40 -2.65 29.54
N GLU A 198 2.28 -2.34 28.90
CA GLU A 198 2.10 -2.47 27.46
C GLU A 198 2.22 -1.10 26.77
N VAL A 199 3.40 -0.78 26.23
CA VAL A 199 3.69 0.48 25.53
C VAL A 199 3.28 1.70 26.38
N SER A 200 3.62 1.67 27.66
CA SER A 200 3.30 2.74 28.62
C SER A 200 4.56 3.40 29.17
N ILE A 201 5.42 2.63 29.84
CA ILE A 201 6.64 3.15 30.49
C ILE A 201 7.69 3.64 29.48
N THR A 202 7.56 3.28 28.20
CA THR A 202 8.42 3.78 27.12
C THR A 202 8.36 5.31 26.95
N TYR A 203 7.28 5.96 27.39
CA TYR A 203 7.10 7.42 27.32
C TYR A 203 7.69 8.16 28.54
N MET A 204 7.98 7.45 29.62
CA MET A 204 8.68 7.98 30.79
C MET A 204 10.15 8.24 30.44
N ASP A 205 10.78 9.24 31.06
CA ASP A 205 12.23 9.36 30.93
C ASP A 205 12.92 8.10 31.46
N THR A 206 14.11 7.81 30.93
CA THR A 206 14.77 6.52 31.19
C THR A 206 15.07 6.30 32.66
N LEU A 207 15.43 7.35 33.42
CA LEU A 207 15.72 7.23 34.85
C LEU A 207 14.46 6.85 35.63
N SER A 208 13.33 7.51 35.37
CA SER A 208 12.06 7.20 36.01
C SER A 208 11.55 5.79 35.66
N ALA A 209 11.62 5.38 34.39
CA ALA A 209 11.21 4.05 33.96
C ALA A 209 12.08 2.95 34.62
N ASP A 210 13.38 3.20 34.70
CA ASP A 210 14.34 2.30 35.33
C ASP A 210 14.13 2.20 36.85
N ALA A 211 13.81 3.32 37.51
CA ALA A 211 13.47 3.34 38.92
C ALA A 211 12.18 2.56 39.20
N LEU A 212 11.16 2.69 38.35
CA LEU A 212 9.93 1.90 38.44
C LEU A 212 10.20 0.40 38.32
N ILE A 213 10.98 -0.04 37.32
CA ILE A 213 11.37 -1.44 37.17
C ILE A 213 12.12 -1.93 38.41
N GLN A 214 13.09 -1.16 38.91
CA GLN A 214 13.84 -1.53 40.11
C GLN A 214 12.94 -1.61 41.35
N ARG A 215 12.02 -0.68 41.55
CA ARG A 215 11.14 -0.68 42.72
C ARG A 215 10.14 -1.84 42.69
N THR A 216 9.56 -2.12 41.54
CA THR A 216 8.62 -3.25 41.38
C THR A 216 9.27 -4.61 41.67
N SER A 217 10.59 -4.77 41.48
CA SER A 217 11.31 -5.99 41.89
C SER A 217 11.29 -6.28 43.40
N ASN A 218 10.96 -5.27 44.23
CA ASN A 218 10.88 -5.42 45.69
C ASN A 218 9.44 -5.42 46.22
N ILE A 219 8.43 -5.43 45.34
CA ILE A 219 7.01 -5.42 45.73
C ILE A 219 6.45 -6.83 45.62
N GLY A 220 5.97 -7.38 46.74
CA GLY A 220 5.44 -8.74 46.79
C GLY A 220 6.36 -9.72 47.51
N ASN A 221 5.87 -10.91 47.81
CA ASN A 221 6.75 -12.07 48.07
C ASN A 221 7.50 -12.47 46.79
N LEU A 222 6.81 -12.33 45.66
CA LEU A 222 7.29 -12.69 44.34
C LEU A 222 6.80 -11.63 43.35
N ALA A 223 7.72 -11.03 42.61
CA ALA A 223 7.42 -10.06 41.58
C ALA A 223 7.75 -10.65 40.21
N GLU A 224 6.77 -10.59 39.31
CA GLU A 224 6.93 -10.83 37.89
C GLU A 224 6.61 -9.56 37.11
N PHE A 225 7.29 -9.35 35.99
CA PHE A 225 7.10 -8.17 35.15
C PHE A 225 6.94 -8.57 33.69
N CYS A 226 5.88 -8.07 33.06
CA CYS A 226 5.54 -8.25 31.66
C CYS A 226 5.66 -6.90 30.93
N LEU A 227 6.67 -6.76 30.07
CA LEU A 227 6.92 -5.54 29.29
C LEU A 227 6.73 -5.81 27.81
N LEU A 228 5.93 -4.98 27.13
CA LEU A 228 5.83 -4.95 25.67
C LEU A 228 6.11 -3.53 25.17
N GLU A 229 7.24 -3.30 24.51
CA GLU A 229 7.61 -2.00 23.94
C GLU A 229 8.53 -2.13 22.71
N GLN A 230 8.99 -1.00 22.18
CA GLN A 230 9.76 -0.92 20.94
C GLN A 230 11.27 -1.17 21.14
N ILE A 231 11.93 -1.66 20.08
CA ILE A 231 13.39 -1.79 19.96
C ILE A 231 13.87 -1.36 18.55
N LEU A 232 15.18 -1.11 18.43
CA LEU A 232 15.87 -0.70 17.19
C LEU A 232 17.04 -1.66 16.91
N PRO A 233 16.77 -2.92 16.52
CA PRO A 233 17.80 -3.95 16.38
C PRO A 233 18.93 -3.56 15.40
N HIS A 234 18.64 -2.71 14.41
CA HIS A 234 19.60 -2.19 13.42
C HIS A 234 19.85 -0.69 13.53
N GLY A 235 19.60 -0.12 14.71
CA GLY A 235 19.76 1.30 14.96
C GLY A 235 18.66 2.18 14.34
N ALA A 236 18.72 3.47 14.64
CA ALA A 236 17.71 4.45 14.27
C ALA A 236 17.65 4.73 12.76
N ASP A 237 18.73 4.47 12.03
CA ASP A 237 18.82 4.75 10.58
C ASP A 237 18.14 3.68 9.71
N HIS A 238 17.83 2.51 10.28
CA HIS A 238 17.10 1.47 9.55
C HIS A 238 15.75 2.03 9.05
N PRO A 239 15.34 1.79 7.79
CA PRO A 239 14.18 2.47 7.21
C PRO A 239 12.86 2.32 7.97
N PHE A 240 12.62 1.17 8.59
CA PHE A 240 11.47 0.97 9.47
C PHE A 240 11.62 1.79 10.77
N ALA A 241 12.76 1.66 11.45
CA ALA A 241 13.09 2.34 12.70
C ALA A 241 12.95 3.87 12.56
N ARG A 242 13.57 4.45 11.53
CA ARG A 242 13.49 5.89 11.25
C ARG A 242 12.06 6.36 11.06
N THR A 243 11.26 5.59 10.33
CA THR A 243 9.85 5.92 10.07
C THR A 243 9.02 5.84 11.36
N MET A 244 9.27 4.83 12.20
CA MET A 244 8.66 4.70 13.52
C MET A 244 9.02 5.87 14.45
N LEU A 245 10.30 6.23 14.55
CA LEU A 245 10.75 7.35 15.39
C LEU A 245 10.14 8.68 14.92
N ASN A 246 10.21 8.97 13.62
CA ASN A 246 9.60 10.17 13.03
C ASN A 246 8.08 10.27 13.30
N HIS A 247 7.38 9.13 13.35
CA HIS A 247 5.97 9.10 13.69
C HIS A 247 5.72 9.58 15.13
N PHE A 248 6.45 9.01 16.09
CA PHE A 248 6.31 9.40 17.49
C PHE A 248 6.79 10.83 17.77
N ASP A 249 7.85 11.28 17.08
CA ASP A 249 8.32 12.66 17.16
C ASP A 249 7.24 13.65 16.70
N LYS A 250 6.56 13.35 15.59
CA LYS A 250 5.43 14.17 15.09
C LYS A 250 4.24 14.20 16.05
N LEU A 251 4.04 13.14 16.83
CA LEU A 251 3.01 13.07 17.86
C LEU A 251 3.43 13.74 19.18
N GLY A 252 4.68 14.23 19.30
CA GLY A 252 5.21 14.79 20.54
C GLY A 252 5.41 13.75 21.66
N THR A 253 5.44 12.45 21.32
CA THR A 253 5.47 11.33 22.28
C THR A 253 6.61 10.33 21.96
N PRO A 254 7.87 10.79 21.90
CA PRO A 254 9.00 9.92 21.56
C PRO A 254 9.21 8.80 22.59
N PRO A 255 9.51 7.56 22.17
CA PRO A 255 10.00 6.50 23.05
C PRO A 255 11.35 6.92 23.65
N LYS A 256 11.42 7.18 24.96
CA LYS A 256 12.61 7.80 25.58
C LYS A 256 13.69 6.79 25.96
N SER A 257 13.29 5.59 26.37
CA SER A 257 14.24 4.53 26.77
C SER A 257 14.92 3.83 25.59
N ILE A 258 14.36 3.94 24.38
CA ILE A 258 14.76 3.15 23.21
C ILE A 258 16.20 3.41 22.74
N GLY A 259 16.72 4.62 22.97
CA GLY A 259 18.10 4.97 22.63
C GLY A 259 19.14 4.31 23.54
N GLN A 260 18.79 4.06 24.80
CA GLN A 260 19.67 3.42 25.79
C GLN A 260 19.54 1.89 25.77
N TYR A 261 18.34 1.37 25.50
CA TYR A 261 18.04 -0.05 25.44
C TYR A 261 17.51 -0.48 24.05
N PRO A 262 18.29 -0.31 22.96
CA PRO A 262 17.79 -0.51 21.60
C PRO A 262 17.64 -1.97 21.16
N THR A 263 18.11 -2.94 21.94
CA THR A 263 18.15 -4.36 21.52
C THR A 263 17.62 -5.27 22.62
N LEU A 264 17.24 -6.50 22.25
CA LEU A 264 16.81 -7.51 23.21
C LEU A 264 17.86 -7.76 24.31
N SER A 265 19.15 -7.86 23.93
CA SER A 265 20.25 -8.03 24.89
C SER A 265 20.34 -6.86 25.87
N LYS A 266 20.13 -5.62 25.42
CA LYS A 266 20.16 -4.45 26.31
C LYS A 266 18.94 -4.38 27.23
N GLN A 267 17.76 -4.82 26.78
CA GLN A 267 16.58 -4.94 27.63
C GLN A 267 16.74 -6.10 28.65
N PHE A 268 17.38 -7.20 28.26
CA PHE A 268 17.77 -8.27 29.18
C PHE A 268 18.70 -7.75 30.29
N ASP A 269 19.78 -7.04 29.91
CA ASP A 269 20.71 -6.42 30.85
C ASP A 269 19.98 -5.41 31.77
N ARG A 270 19.00 -4.66 31.22
CA ARG A 270 18.21 -3.67 31.97
C ARG A 270 17.44 -4.30 33.12
N PHE A 271 16.76 -5.43 32.89
CA PHE A 271 15.97 -6.11 33.93
C PHE A 271 16.84 -6.87 34.92
N THR A 272 17.86 -7.58 34.42
CA THR A 272 18.78 -8.34 35.28
C THR A 272 19.55 -7.44 36.25
N SER A 273 19.99 -6.27 35.79
CA SER A 273 20.64 -5.30 36.67
C SER A 273 19.68 -4.60 37.64
N ARG A 274 18.38 -4.91 37.62
CA ARG A 274 17.33 -4.25 38.40
C ARG A 274 16.51 -5.19 39.29
N GLY A 275 17.13 -6.28 39.73
CA GLY A 275 16.56 -7.19 40.74
C GLY A 275 15.76 -8.38 40.18
N PHE A 276 15.60 -8.50 38.86
CA PHE A 276 14.97 -9.67 38.25
C PHE A 276 16.02 -10.72 37.89
N GLN A 277 15.86 -11.94 38.41
CA GLN A 277 16.86 -13.01 38.27
C GLN A 277 16.61 -13.92 37.06
N ASP A 278 15.34 -14.14 36.71
CA ASP A 278 14.94 -14.87 35.52
C ASP A 278 14.31 -13.90 34.52
N VAL A 279 14.84 -13.83 33.29
CA VAL A 279 14.38 -12.90 32.26
C VAL A 279 14.26 -13.64 30.93
N ASN A 280 13.02 -13.76 30.46
CA ASN A 280 12.66 -14.34 29.18
C ASN A 280 12.23 -13.21 28.23
N ILE A 281 12.87 -13.10 27.07
CA ILE A 281 12.63 -11.99 26.14
C ILE A 281 12.63 -12.49 24.69
N LEU A 282 11.62 -12.09 23.91
CA LEU A 282 11.46 -12.44 22.50
C LEU A 282 11.00 -11.20 21.72
N ASP A 283 11.50 -11.03 20.50
CA ASP A 283 10.83 -10.13 19.54
C ASP A 283 9.48 -10.73 19.11
N LEU A 284 8.54 -9.89 18.66
CA LEU A 284 7.20 -10.37 18.30
C LEU A 284 7.20 -11.30 17.07
N TRP A 285 8.22 -11.30 16.21
CA TRP A 285 8.31 -12.31 15.15
C TRP A 285 8.67 -13.70 15.72
N GLN A 286 9.52 -13.76 16.73
CA GLN A 286 9.80 -14.99 17.48
C GLN A 286 8.55 -15.46 18.25
N VAL A 287 7.77 -14.53 18.82
CA VAL A 287 6.46 -14.85 19.45
C VAL A 287 5.51 -15.46 18.42
N TRP A 288 5.38 -14.85 17.25
CA TRP A 288 4.56 -15.36 16.15
C TRP A 288 4.95 -16.79 15.77
N SER A 289 6.25 -17.10 15.75
CA SER A 289 6.78 -18.39 15.32
C SER A 289 6.77 -19.47 16.41
N SER A 290 6.48 -19.10 17.66
CA SER A 290 6.50 -19.99 18.83
C SER A 290 5.14 -20.65 19.07
N GLU A 291 5.10 -21.99 19.15
CA GLU A 291 3.90 -22.76 19.57
C GLU A 291 3.45 -22.42 20.99
N GLU A 292 4.35 -21.89 21.81
CA GLU A 292 4.08 -21.55 23.19
C GLU A 292 3.18 -20.31 23.34
N PHE A 293 3.20 -19.43 22.33
CA PHE A 293 2.42 -18.20 22.27
C PHE A 293 1.32 -18.27 21.22
N VAL A 294 1.62 -18.84 20.05
CA VAL A 294 0.68 -18.96 18.95
C VAL A 294 0.74 -20.36 18.38
N SER A 295 -0.35 -21.10 18.51
CA SER A 295 -0.46 -22.43 17.94
C SER A 295 -0.56 -22.40 16.41
N ILE A 296 -0.21 -23.50 15.74
CA ILE A 296 -0.45 -23.67 14.29
C ILE A 296 -1.91 -23.38 13.92
N ALA A 297 -2.86 -23.92 14.70
CA ALA A 297 -4.29 -23.74 14.45
C ALA A 297 -4.71 -22.25 14.51
N GLU A 298 -4.18 -21.50 15.48
CA GLU A 298 -4.44 -20.06 15.58
C GLU A 298 -3.87 -19.31 14.37
N ARG A 299 -2.61 -19.56 13.98
CA ARG A 299 -2.00 -18.89 12.80
C ARG A 299 -2.82 -19.13 11.53
N ILE A 300 -3.22 -20.39 11.29
CA ILE A 300 -4.03 -20.77 10.12
C ILE A 300 -5.40 -20.06 10.17
N SER A 301 -6.05 -20.03 11.35
CA SER A 301 -7.38 -19.40 11.49
C SER A 301 -7.39 -17.90 11.15
N LEU A 302 -6.25 -17.20 11.29
CA LEU A 302 -6.18 -15.76 10.97
C LEU A 302 -6.31 -15.48 9.47
N ASP A 303 -5.95 -16.45 8.62
CA ASP A 303 -6.11 -16.30 7.16
C ASP A 303 -7.58 -16.42 6.72
N GLU A 304 -8.46 -16.94 7.58
CA GLU A 304 -9.91 -16.98 7.36
C GLU A 304 -10.62 -15.70 7.80
N LYS A 305 -10.01 -14.90 8.70
CA LYS A 305 -10.61 -13.67 9.23
C LYS A 305 -10.58 -12.52 8.22
N GLU A 306 -9.46 -12.35 7.52
CA GLU A 306 -9.35 -11.37 6.44
C GLU A 306 -8.19 -11.70 5.47
N PRO A 307 -8.29 -11.30 4.19
CA PRO A 307 -7.22 -11.50 3.23
C PRO A 307 -5.93 -10.76 3.63
N PHE A 308 -4.80 -11.48 3.69
CA PHE A 308 -3.52 -10.94 4.15
C PHE A 308 -2.36 -11.24 3.18
N ASP A 309 -1.58 -10.21 2.85
CA ASP A 309 -0.38 -10.33 2.01
C ASP A 309 0.72 -9.29 2.31
N GLU A 310 0.74 -8.74 3.53
CA GLU A 310 1.71 -7.73 3.99
C GLU A 310 2.77 -8.37 4.92
N TRP A 311 3.22 -9.58 4.58
CA TRP A 311 4.07 -10.41 5.44
C TRP A 311 5.43 -9.80 5.75
N GLU A 312 6.08 -9.11 4.79
CA GLU A 312 7.35 -8.42 5.05
C GLU A 312 7.17 -7.31 6.08
N ASP A 313 6.10 -6.53 5.96
CA ASP A 313 5.78 -5.45 6.88
C ASP A 313 5.39 -5.97 8.27
N PHE A 314 4.72 -7.12 8.35
CA PHE A 314 4.39 -7.80 9.62
C PHE A 314 5.63 -8.34 10.32
N ALA A 315 6.56 -8.95 9.58
CA ALA A 315 7.84 -9.38 10.12
C ALA A 315 8.67 -8.19 10.62
N LEU A 316 8.77 -7.10 9.85
CA LEU A 316 9.45 -5.88 10.29
C LEU A 316 8.85 -5.30 11.57
N PHE A 317 7.52 -5.19 11.66
CA PHE A 317 6.84 -4.83 12.90
C PHE A 317 7.24 -5.77 14.04
N GLY A 318 7.19 -7.07 13.77
CA GLY A 318 7.57 -8.13 14.71
C GLY A 318 8.99 -7.99 15.25
N ARG A 319 9.94 -7.52 14.43
CA ARG A 319 11.34 -7.32 14.82
C ARG A 319 11.62 -6.02 15.57
N HIS A 320 10.69 -5.06 15.56
CA HIS A 320 10.85 -3.76 16.23
C HIS A 320 10.00 -3.63 17.50
N TYR A 321 9.33 -4.70 17.91
CA TYR A 321 8.61 -4.81 19.17
C TYR A 321 9.03 -6.11 19.85
N PHE A 322 9.08 -6.10 21.18
CA PHE A 322 9.38 -7.28 21.96
C PHE A 322 8.37 -7.50 23.07
N ILE A 323 8.33 -8.72 23.57
CA ILE A 323 7.70 -9.09 24.84
C ILE A 323 8.81 -9.59 25.78
N LEU A 324 8.78 -9.13 27.02
CA LEU A 324 9.66 -9.58 28.10
C LEU A 324 8.81 -10.04 29.27
N HIS A 325 9.16 -11.19 29.83
CA HIS A 325 8.65 -11.71 31.10
C HIS A 325 9.83 -11.92 32.03
N ALA A 326 9.84 -11.23 33.17
CA ALA A 326 10.88 -11.31 34.16
C ALA A 326 10.32 -11.74 35.53
N SER A 327 11.13 -12.42 36.35
CA SER A 327 10.78 -12.86 37.70
C SER A 327 11.93 -12.63 38.68
N THR A 328 11.60 -12.30 39.93
CA THR A 328 12.58 -12.19 41.02
C THR A 328 13.03 -13.55 41.55
N LEU A 329 12.25 -14.61 41.31
CA LEU A 329 12.69 -15.97 41.62
C LEU A 329 13.59 -16.53 40.51
N PRO A 330 14.65 -17.27 40.87
CA PRO A 330 15.42 -18.03 39.90
C PRO A 330 14.56 -19.15 39.30
N GLY A 331 14.46 -19.19 37.98
CA GLY A 331 13.71 -20.23 37.28
C GLY A 331 14.40 -21.60 37.33
N ASN A 332 13.62 -22.69 37.39
CA ASN A 332 14.10 -24.00 36.98
C ASN A 332 14.39 -23.95 35.48
N ALA A 333 15.59 -24.36 35.06
CA ALA A 333 16.13 -24.18 33.72
C ALA A 333 15.20 -24.61 32.55
N THR A 334 14.30 -23.73 32.15
CA THR A 334 13.69 -23.67 30.83
C THR A 334 13.68 -22.20 30.41
N GLN A 335 14.89 -21.66 30.21
CA GLN A 335 15.05 -20.36 29.55
C GLN A 335 14.29 -20.43 28.22
N LEU A 336 13.30 -19.55 28.02
CA LEU A 336 12.75 -19.29 26.69
C LEU A 336 13.84 -18.56 25.92
N VAL A 337 14.67 -19.42 25.34
CA VAL A 337 15.99 -19.25 24.76
C VAL A 337 16.25 -17.84 24.21
N HIS A 338 16.79 -16.95 25.05
CA HIS A 338 17.82 -16.03 24.56
C HIS A 338 19.11 -16.84 24.44
N ARG A 339 19.23 -17.64 23.36
CA ARG A 339 20.56 -18.03 22.91
C ARG A 339 21.25 -16.71 22.60
N ARG A 340 22.27 -16.35 23.38
CA ARG A 340 23.28 -15.41 22.92
C ARG A 340 23.71 -15.95 21.56
N HIS A 341 23.27 -15.31 20.49
CA HIS A 341 23.88 -15.55 19.21
C HIS A 341 25.28 -15.00 19.36
N ASP A 342 26.24 -15.89 19.59
CA ASP A 342 27.64 -15.56 19.42
C ASP A 342 27.78 -14.90 18.04
N PRO A 343 28.50 -13.77 17.95
CA PRO A 343 28.74 -13.13 16.66
C PRO A 343 29.26 -14.20 15.72
N VAL A 344 28.49 -14.47 14.65
CA VAL A 344 28.82 -15.50 13.67
C VAL A 344 30.28 -15.29 13.28
N GLY A 345 31.08 -16.32 13.54
CA GLY A 345 32.52 -16.32 13.31
C GLY A 345 32.86 -15.78 11.92
N GLN A 346 33.99 -15.08 11.83
CA GLN A 346 34.52 -14.46 10.62
C GLN A 346 34.40 -15.38 9.40
N LEU A 347 33.33 -15.23 8.63
CA LEU A 347 33.17 -15.85 7.32
C LEU A 347 33.74 -14.88 6.27
N SER A 348 34.45 -15.43 5.28
CA SER A 348 35.37 -14.71 4.41
C SER A 348 34.71 -13.50 3.70
N LYS A 349 35.30 -12.31 3.87
CA LYS A 349 34.65 -11.03 3.57
C LYS A 349 34.80 -10.60 2.11
N ALA A 350 33.97 -11.13 1.23
CA ALA A 350 33.64 -10.38 0.02
C ALA A 350 32.88 -9.12 0.38
N GLN A 351 33.23 -8.02 -0.26
CA GLN A 351 32.79 -6.70 0.12
C GLN A 351 31.82 -6.13 -0.91
N VAL A 352 30.84 -5.33 -0.48
CA VAL A 352 29.95 -4.58 -1.38
C VAL A 352 30.00 -3.09 -1.09
N SER A 353 29.79 -2.29 -2.13
CA SER A 353 29.51 -0.87 -1.99
C SER A 353 28.34 -0.47 -2.86
N ALA A 354 27.39 0.27 -2.28
CA ALA A 354 26.47 1.08 -3.07
C ALA A 354 27.23 2.32 -3.59
N ALA A 355 27.18 2.59 -4.89
CA ALA A 355 28.02 3.60 -5.53
C ALA A 355 27.25 4.78 -6.15
N THR A 356 25.97 4.60 -6.48
CA THR A 356 25.18 5.66 -7.15
C THR A 356 23.71 5.49 -6.82
N LYS A 357 23.08 6.57 -6.33
CA LYS A 357 21.64 6.68 -6.15
C LYS A 357 21.09 7.68 -7.15
N CYS A 358 20.26 7.19 -8.07
CA CYS A 358 19.47 8.05 -8.96
C CYS A 358 18.13 8.32 -8.29
N GLU A 359 17.72 9.59 -8.19
CA GLU A 359 16.34 9.90 -7.81
C GLU A 359 15.39 9.49 -8.93
N GLY A 360 14.22 8.99 -8.55
CA GLY A 360 13.25 8.49 -9.51
C GLY A 360 11.96 8.03 -8.85
N PRO A 361 11.06 7.43 -9.64
CA PRO A 361 9.78 6.92 -9.16
C PRO A 361 9.91 5.97 -7.97
N LYS A 362 8.84 5.93 -7.16
CA LYS A 362 8.72 5.06 -5.98
C LYS A 362 7.83 3.88 -6.32
N ARG A 363 8.38 2.66 -6.24
CA ARG A 363 7.66 1.42 -6.60
C ARG A 363 8.11 0.26 -5.74
N ARG A 364 7.18 -0.63 -5.37
CA ARG A 364 7.47 -1.93 -4.76
C ARG A 364 6.58 -3.02 -5.35
N PHE A 365 6.99 -4.28 -5.25
CA PHE A 365 6.31 -5.46 -5.79
C PHE A 365 6.04 -5.44 -7.31
N GLY A 366 6.85 -4.67 -8.04
CA GLY A 366 7.02 -4.81 -9.48
C GLY A 366 8.03 -5.92 -9.81
N ASP A 367 8.34 -6.04 -11.09
CA ASP A 367 9.50 -6.82 -11.54
C ASP A 367 10.21 -6.11 -12.69
N THR A 368 11.45 -6.50 -12.97
CA THR A 368 12.29 -5.76 -13.91
C THR A 368 12.87 -6.64 -15.00
N PHE A 369 13.09 -6.03 -16.16
CA PHE A 369 13.83 -6.61 -17.27
C PHE A 369 14.64 -5.55 -18.00
N ALA A 370 15.53 -5.98 -18.88
CA ALA A 370 16.35 -5.10 -19.71
C ALA A 370 15.83 -5.07 -21.16
N LEU A 371 15.89 -3.90 -21.80
CA LEU A 371 15.66 -3.71 -23.22
C LEU A 371 16.88 -3.05 -23.87
N ARG A 372 16.94 -3.15 -25.20
CA ARG A 372 17.89 -2.40 -26.03
C ARG A 372 17.13 -1.54 -27.02
N ASN A 373 17.56 -0.30 -27.22
CA ASN A 373 17.09 0.52 -28.33
C ASN A 373 17.79 0.10 -29.64
N PRO A 374 17.35 0.59 -30.83
CA PRO A 374 17.96 0.24 -32.12
C PRO A 374 19.45 0.61 -32.22
N GLU A 375 19.91 1.59 -31.46
CA GLU A 375 21.31 2.04 -31.42
C GLU A 375 22.18 1.24 -30.43
N GLY A 376 21.59 0.26 -29.74
CA GLY A 376 22.28 -0.62 -28.79
C GLY A 376 22.27 -0.14 -27.33
N GLY A 377 21.70 1.03 -27.05
CA GLY A 377 21.52 1.60 -25.72
C GLY A 377 20.68 0.72 -24.81
N ARG A 378 21.09 0.60 -23.55
CA ARG A 378 20.55 -0.34 -22.57
C ARG A 378 19.59 0.36 -21.61
N LEU A 379 18.41 -0.23 -21.44
CA LEU A 379 17.35 0.31 -20.60
C LEU A 379 16.88 -0.75 -19.61
N ALA A 380 16.63 -0.35 -18.36
CA ALA A 380 15.89 -1.15 -17.40
C ALA A 380 14.44 -0.67 -17.32
N VAL A 381 13.51 -1.62 -17.33
CA VAL A 381 12.06 -1.38 -17.20
C VAL A 381 11.57 -2.01 -15.91
N ASN A 382 11.07 -1.20 -14.98
CA ASN A 382 10.45 -1.67 -13.73
C ASN A 382 8.93 -1.65 -13.87
N LEU A 383 8.31 -2.82 -13.99
CA LEU A 383 6.93 -2.99 -14.45
C LEU A 383 5.94 -3.19 -13.29
N PHE A 384 4.82 -2.44 -13.32
CA PHE A 384 3.67 -2.55 -12.42
C PHE A 384 4.02 -2.59 -10.92
N GLY A 385 3.25 -3.27 -10.09
CA GLY A 385 3.41 -3.23 -8.64
C GLY A 385 2.62 -2.11 -7.97
N LEU A 386 3.15 -1.66 -6.84
CA LEU A 386 2.55 -0.70 -5.93
C LEU A 386 3.39 0.60 -5.91
N VAL A 387 2.73 1.72 -6.15
CA VAL A 387 3.28 3.08 -6.01
C VAL A 387 2.58 3.79 -4.83
N PRO A 388 2.99 5.00 -4.41
CA PRO A 388 2.37 5.68 -3.26
C PRO A 388 0.85 5.87 -3.35
N CYS A 389 0.31 6.01 -4.57
CA CYS A 389 -1.12 6.18 -4.82
C CYS A 389 -1.89 4.86 -4.97
N GLY A 390 -1.25 3.71 -4.73
CA GLY A 390 -1.85 2.39 -4.87
C GLY A 390 -1.26 1.57 -6.02
N ARG A 391 -1.98 0.56 -6.49
CA ARG A 391 -1.56 -0.30 -7.60
C ARG A 391 -1.72 0.47 -8.91
N GLU A 392 -0.68 0.51 -9.73
CA GLU A 392 -0.69 1.29 -10.98
C GLU A 392 -0.23 0.45 -12.19
N GLY A 393 -0.83 0.72 -13.35
CA GLY A 393 -0.48 0.12 -14.64
C GLY A 393 0.70 0.77 -15.34
N SER A 394 1.62 1.34 -14.57
CA SER A 394 2.79 2.06 -15.08
C SER A 394 4.05 1.21 -15.05
N CYS A 395 5.01 1.53 -15.90
CA CYS A 395 6.39 1.08 -15.81
C CYS A 395 7.33 2.28 -15.66
N ASP A 396 8.39 2.12 -14.86
CA ASP A 396 9.44 3.13 -14.72
C ASP A 396 10.63 2.75 -15.59
N LEU A 397 11.23 3.75 -16.24
CA LEU A 397 12.31 3.55 -17.19
C LEU A 397 13.60 4.16 -16.67
N TYR A 398 14.69 3.39 -16.80
CA TYR A 398 16.02 3.82 -16.41
C TYR A 398 17.00 3.53 -17.53
N SER A 399 17.71 4.55 -18.01
CA SER A 399 18.89 4.37 -18.86
C SER A 399 20.02 3.76 -18.04
N LEU A 400 20.73 2.77 -18.59
CA LEU A 400 21.87 2.10 -17.93
C LEU A 400 23.22 2.58 -18.46
N ASP A 401 23.24 3.31 -19.59
CA ASP A 401 24.45 3.81 -20.25
C ASP A 401 24.38 5.30 -20.61
N GLY A 402 23.36 6.01 -20.11
CA GLY A 402 23.18 7.45 -20.30
C GLY A 402 22.47 7.82 -21.60
N GLN A 403 22.13 6.86 -22.46
CA GLN A 403 21.31 7.13 -23.63
C GLN A 403 19.86 7.46 -23.24
N THR A 404 19.30 8.49 -23.86
CA THR A 404 17.95 9.01 -23.55
C THR A 404 16.87 8.48 -24.48
N ASP A 405 17.24 7.81 -25.57
CA ASP A 405 16.27 7.31 -26.55
C ASP A 405 15.52 6.10 -26.00
N VAL A 406 14.25 6.33 -25.74
CA VAL A 406 13.31 5.34 -25.20
C VAL A 406 12.62 4.63 -26.37
N PRO A 407 12.69 3.29 -26.47
CA PRO A 407 11.92 2.55 -27.45
C PRO A 407 10.43 2.75 -27.18
N LEU A 408 9.62 2.77 -28.23
CA LEU A 408 8.17 2.81 -28.11
C LEU A 408 7.68 1.58 -27.34
N LEU A 409 7.32 1.79 -26.08
CA LEU A 409 6.75 0.73 -25.25
C LEU A 409 5.28 0.53 -25.59
N PRO A 410 4.79 -0.71 -25.51
CA PRO A 410 3.41 -1.00 -25.85
C PRO A 410 2.46 -0.31 -24.88
N ILE A 411 1.51 0.40 -25.47
CA ILE A 411 0.47 1.14 -24.76
C ILE A 411 -0.66 0.20 -24.28
N LYS A 412 -0.79 -0.99 -24.90
CA LYS A 412 -1.76 -2.03 -24.53
C LYS A 412 -1.01 -3.23 -23.93
N GLY A 413 -1.58 -3.85 -22.91
CA GLY A 413 -0.93 -5.00 -22.30
C GLY A 413 -1.67 -5.56 -21.07
N PRO A 414 -0.96 -6.31 -20.22
CA PRO A 414 -1.54 -6.91 -19.03
C PRO A 414 -2.18 -5.88 -18.09
N ILE A 415 -3.26 -6.27 -17.40
CA ILE A 415 -3.88 -5.42 -16.38
C ILE A 415 -2.89 -5.07 -15.23
N PRO A 416 -3.07 -3.92 -14.56
CA PRO A 416 -2.26 -3.53 -13.40
C PRO A 416 -2.28 -4.59 -12.30
N ARG A 417 -1.10 -5.09 -11.92
CA ARG A 417 -0.91 -6.21 -10.99
C ARG A 417 0.34 -6.03 -10.13
N MET A 418 0.45 -6.80 -9.06
CA MET A 418 1.64 -6.85 -8.21
C MET A 418 1.97 -8.30 -7.85
N CYS A 419 3.20 -8.55 -7.38
CA CYS A 419 3.68 -9.89 -7.02
C CYS A 419 3.56 -10.91 -8.18
N HIS A 420 3.69 -10.40 -9.40
CA HIS A 420 3.92 -11.18 -10.62
C HIS A 420 5.42 -11.38 -10.79
N THR A 421 5.80 -12.18 -11.77
CA THR A 421 7.19 -12.33 -12.18
C THR A 421 7.37 -11.96 -13.64
N VAL A 422 8.57 -11.51 -13.99
CA VAL A 422 9.00 -11.27 -15.36
C VAL A 422 10.32 -12.02 -15.60
N THR A 423 10.40 -12.79 -16.68
CA THR A 423 11.56 -13.63 -17.00
C THR A 423 12.00 -13.45 -18.44
N ASP A 424 13.27 -13.12 -18.65
CA ASP A 424 13.88 -12.95 -19.96
C ASP A 424 14.24 -14.31 -20.59
N LEU A 425 13.63 -14.64 -21.73
CA LEU A 425 13.83 -15.89 -22.48
C LEU A 425 14.86 -15.78 -23.62
N GLY A 426 15.67 -14.73 -23.64
CA GLY A 426 16.61 -14.43 -24.71
C GLY A 426 15.87 -13.91 -25.93
N ASP A 427 16.12 -14.53 -27.08
CA ASP A 427 15.53 -14.13 -28.36
C ASP A 427 14.02 -14.42 -28.44
N TYR A 428 13.51 -15.31 -27.59
CA TYR A 428 12.07 -15.63 -27.56
C TYR A 428 11.20 -14.51 -26.96
N GLY A 429 11.81 -13.57 -26.24
CA GLY A 429 11.10 -12.43 -25.63
C GLY A 429 11.11 -12.46 -24.10
N ILE A 430 10.14 -11.79 -23.50
CA ILE A 430 10.05 -11.62 -22.04
C ILE A 430 8.69 -12.12 -21.56
N LEU A 431 8.71 -13.11 -20.68
CA LEU A 431 7.50 -13.74 -20.16
C LEU A 431 7.07 -13.06 -18.85
N LEU A 432 5.84 -12.56 -18.79
CA LEU A 432 5.15 -12.17 -17.56
C LEU A 432 4.22 -13.29 -17.10
N VAL A 433 4.30 -13.66 -15.82
CA VAL A 433 3.53 -14.77 -15.23
C VAL A 433 2.71 -14.29 -14.03
N GLY A 434 1.39 -14.54 -14.08
CA GLY A 434 0.47 -14.41 -12.96
C GLY A 434 0.44 -13.04 -12.29
N GLY A 435 0.45 -13.03 -10.96
CA GLY A 435 0.33 -11.86 -10.10
C GLY A 435 -1.04 -11.75 -9.44
N ARG A 436 -1.31 -10.61 -8.80
CA ARG A 436 -2.62 -10.34 -8.19
C ARG A 436 -3.06 -8.89 -8.32
N THR A 437 -4.38 -8.66 -8.26
CA THR A 437 -4.94 -7.32 -8.05
C THR A 437 -5.26 -7.07 -6.58
N SER A 438 -5.75 -8.08 -5.86
CA SER A 438 -5.91 -8.07 -4.40
C SER A 438 -5.50 -9.44 -3.84
N PRO A 439 -5.23 -9.59 -2.54
CA PRO A 439 -4.90 -10.91 -1.96
C PRO A 439 -5.96 -11.99 -2.23
N SER A 440 -7.21 -11.58 -2.49
CA SER A 440 -8.31 -12.49 -2.87
C SER A 440 -8.45 -12.74 -4.36
N ASN A 441 -7.70 -12.03 -5.21
CA ASN A 441 -7.80 -12.13 -6.67
C ASN A 441 -6.42 -12.36 -7.30
N ALA A 442 -5.99 -13.61 -7.25
CA ALA A 442 -4.83 -14.14 -7.97
C ALA A 442 -5.12 -14.24 -9.47
N LEU A 443 -4.08 -14.07 -10.29
CA LEU A 443 -4.16 -14.05 -11.76
C LEU A 443 -3.44 -15.27 -12.34
N SER A 444 -4.01 -15.86 -13.39
CA SER A 444 -3.42 -16.97 -14.14
C SER A 444 -2.95 -16.57 -15.54
N ASP A 445 -3.33 -15.39 -16.03
CA ASP A 445 -2.97 -14.92 -17.36
C ASP A 445 -1.46 -14.67 -17.44
N CYS A 446 -0.88 -15.05 -18.58
CA CYS A 446 0.54 -14.88 -18.87
C CYS A 446 0.67 -14.15 -20.20
N TRP A 447 1.74 -13.37 -20.32
CA TRP A 447 1.96 -12.49 -21.47
C TRP A 447 3.40 -12.61 -21.95
N MET A 448 3.60 -12.56 -23.26
CA MET A 448 4.91 -12.47 -23.89
C MET A 448 5.11 -11.04 -24.41
N LEU A 449 6.21 -10.41 -24.04
CA LEU A 449 6.68 -9.19 -24.68
C LEU A 449 7.67 -9.57 -25.78
N GLU A 450 7.35 -9.24 -27.02
CA GLU A 450 8.25 -9.46 -28.15
C GLU A 450 9.41 -8.46 -28.13
N LYS A 451 10.61 -8.93 -28.48
CA LYS A 451 11.81 -8.11 -28.63
C LYS A 451 12.06 -7.88 -30.13
N GLY A 452 12.19 -6.62 -30.56
CA GLY A 452 12.40 -6.29 -31.97
C GLY A 452 12.07 -4.84 -32.30
N LEU A 453 11.83 -4.55 -33.58
CA LEU A 453 11.45 -3.21 -34.07
C LEU A 453 10.10 -2.74 -33.52
N SER A 454 9.17 -3.66 -33.25
CA SER A 454 7.91 -3.43 -32.55
C SER A 454 7.93 -4.17 -31.21
N ILE A 455 7.71 -3.47 -30.10
CA ILE A 455 7.61 -4.05 -28.76
C ILE A 455 6.13 -4.15 -28.42
N ASP A 456 5.58 -5.37 -28.42
CA ASP A 456 4.16 -5.61 -28.16
C ASP A 456 3.93 -6.74 -27.14
N TRP A 457 2.93 -6.54 -26.28
CA TRP A 457 2.45 -7.58 -25.36
C TRP A 457 1.42 -8.48 -26.06
N LYS A 458 1.69 -9.79 -26.10
CA LYS A 458 0.78 -10.81 -26.60
C LYS A 458 0.39 -11.77 -25.48
N PRO A 459 -0.91 -12.09 -25.29
CA PRO A 459 -1.31 -13.18 -24.41
C PRO A 459 -0.65 -14.49 -24.84
N THR A 460 -0.24 -15.31 -23.88
CA THR A 460 0.28 -16.66 -24.12
C THR A 460 -0.47 -17.70 -23.28
N HIS A 461 0.02 -18.94 -23.24
CA HIS A 461 -0.56 -20.03 -22.47
C HIS A 461 -0.81 -19.59 -21.02
N THR A 462 -2.04 -19.78 -20.56
CA THR A 462 -2.47 -19.40 -19.21
C THR A 462 -2.00 -20.44 -18.21
N LEU A 463 -1.53 -20.00 -17.03
CA LEU A 463 -1.17 -20.92 -15.95
C LEU A 463 -2.38 -21.81 -15.58
N PRO A 464 -2.17 -23.11 -15.31
CA PRO A 464 -3.23 -24.00 -14.85
C PRO A 464 -3.89 -23.54 -13.54
N LEU A 465 -3.12 -22.87 -12.68
CA LEU A 465 -3.60 -22.25 -11.44
C LEU A 465 -3.22 -20.76 -11.41
N PRO A 466 -4.09 -19.88 -10.91
CA PRO A 466 -3.71 -18.49 -10.67
C PRO A 466 -2.67 -18.44 -9.54
N LEU A 467 -1.60 -17.65 -9.72
CA LEU A 467 -0.47 -17.60 -8.79
C LEU A 467 0.01 -16.17 -8.58
N PHE A 468 0.31 -15.80 -7.34
CA PHE A 468 1.09 -14.60 -6.99
C PHE A 468 2.12 -14.92 -5.90
N ARG A 469 3.18 -14.11 -5.80
CA ARG A 469 4.36 -14.43 -4.95
C ARG A 469 4.98 -15.80 -5.25
N HIS A 470 4.76 -16.33 -6.44
CA HIS A 470 5.50 -17.48 -6.95
C HIS A 470 6.88 -17.03 -7.40
N CYS A 471 7.81 -17.97 -7.50
CA CYS A 471 9.13 -17.71 -8.04
C CYS A 471 9.19 -18.24 -9.46
N THR A 472 9.89 -17.52 -10.35
CA THR A 472 10.22 -18.01 -11.68
C THR A 472 11.70 -17.90 -11.93
N MET A 473 12.20 -18.82 -12.74
CA MET A 473 13.56 -18.79 -13.23
C MET A 473 13.63 -19.37 -14.63
N ARG A 474 14.47 -18.80 -15.47
CA ARG A 474 14.85 -19.43 -16.73
C ARG A 474 15.77 -20.62 -16.43
N LEU A 475 15.45 -21.79 -16.97
CA LEU A 475 16.32 -22.95 -16.87
C LEU A 475 17.59 -22.70 -17.69
N ARG A 476 18.75 -22.79 -17.03
CA ARG A 476 20.04 -22.40 -17.62
C ARG A 476 20.29 -23.09 -18.96
N GLY A 477 20.74 -22.33 -19.95
CA GLY A 477 21.04 -22.84 -21.30
C GLY A 477 19.80 -23.12 -22.18
N SER A 478 18.58 -22.93 -21.68
CA SER A 478 17.34 -23.19 -22.43
C SER A 478 16.50 -21.92 -22.64
N GLN A 479 15.32 -22.03 -23.24
CA GLN A 479 14.28 -20.98 -23.28
C GLN A 479 13.05 -21.35 -22.42
N LEU A 480 13.24 -22.27 -21.47
CA LEU A 480 12.19 -22.79 -20.60
C LEU A 480 12.18 -22.05 -19.26
N VAL A 481 11.00 -21.97 -18.63
CA VAL A 481 10.83 -21.34 -17.30
C VAL A 481 10.31 -22.34 -16.30
N LEU A 482 10.96 -22.46 -15.15
CA LEU A 482 10.42 -23.16 -14.00
C LEU A 482 9.68 -22.17 -13.10
N VAL A 483 8.45 -22.50 -12.74
CA VAL A 483 7.61 -21.81 -11.74
C VAL A 483 7.51 -22.68 -10.51
N ALA A 484 7.74 -22.10 -9.32
CA ALA A 484 7.60 -22.79 -8.04
C ALA A 484 6.82 -21.96 -7.01
N GLY A 485 5.99 -22.64 -6.24
CA GLY A 485 5.28 -22.07 -5.09
C GLY A 485 4.27 -20.98 -5.45
N GLY A 486 4.02 -20.09 -4.48
CA GLY A 486 3.10 -18.96 -4.61
C GLY A 486 1.70 -19.25 -4.07
N LYS A 487 0.94 -18.19 -3.88
CA LYS A 487 -0.44 -18.25 -3.37
C LYS A 487 -1.43 -18.34 -4.52
N THR A 488 -2.44 -19.18 -4.35
CA THR A 488 -3.57 -19.32 -5.30
C THR A 488 -4.79 -18.48 -4.89
N GLY A 489 -4.76 -17.93 -3.67
CA GLY A 489 -5.80 -17.08 -3.11
C GLY A 489 -5.37 -16.49 -1.77
N PRO A 490 -6.31 -16.10 -0.90
CA PRO A 490 -5.98 -15.42 0.35
C PRO A 490 -5.27 -16.33 1.37
N SER A 491 -5.59 -17.63 1.39
CA SER A 491 -5.08 -18.60 2.39
C SER A 491 -4.36 -19.81 1.79
N LYS A 492 -4.59 -20.14 0.50
CA LYS A 492 -4.05 -21.36 -0.13
C LYS A 492 -2.71 -21.11 -0.81
N ILE A 493 -1.78 -22.05 -0.62
CA ILE A 493 -0.45 -22.08 -1.25
C ILE A 493 -0.39 -23.22 -2.27
N SER A 494 0.23 -22.96 -3.42
CA SER A 494 0.43 -23.95 -4.48
C SER A 494 1.55 -24.90 -4.13
N ASP A 495 1.28 -26.20 -4.24
CA ASP A 495 2.26 -27.28 -4.15
C ASP A 495 2.77 -27.74 -5.54
N HIS A 496 2.33 -27.07 -6.61
CA HIS A 496 2.67 -27.40 -8.00
C HIS A 496 3.99 -26.74 -8.46
N PHE A 497 4.66 -27.43 -9.39
CA PHE A 497 5.81 -26.93 -10.13
C PHE A 497 5.49 -27.01 -11.62
N TYR A 498 5.63 -25.90 -12.33
CA TYR A 498 5.31 -25.84 -13.76
C TYR A 498 6.54 -25.49 -14.57
N VAL A 499 6.71 -26.16 -15.71
CA VAL A 499 7.68 -25.78 -16.75
C VAL A 499 6.92 -25.12 -17.90
N PHE A 500 7.26 -23.87 -18.20
CA PHE A 500 6.80 -23.20 -19.42
C PHE A 500 7.61 -23.69 -20.61
N HIS A 501 6.90 -24.15 -21.63
CA HIS A 501 7.43 -24.43 -22.95
C HIS A 501 6.69 -23.57 -23.96
N ALA A 502 7.42 -22.75 -24.72
CA ALA A 502 6.91 -21.88 -25.78
C ALA A 502 5.80 -22.51 -26.65
N SER A 503 6.05 -23.71 -27.18
CA SER A 503 5.11 -24.42 -28.07
C SER A 503 4.18 -25.43 -27.38
N ARG A 504 4.52 -25.94 -26.19
CA ARG A 504 3.73 -26.98 -25.48
C ARG A 504 2.89 -26.41 -24.34
N GLY A 505 3.06 -25.12 -24.02
CA GLY A 505 2.41 -24.46 -22.91
C GLY A 505 3.00 -24.87 -21.55
N TRP A 506 2.15 -24.96 -20.54
CA TRP A 506 2.55 -25.26 -19.16
C TRP A 506 2.51 -26.75 -18.87
N LEU A 507 3.66 -27.31 -18.51
CA LEU A 507 3.82 -28.71 -18.11
C LEU A 507 3.91 -28.80 -16.59
N ASN A 508 2.93 -29.44 -15.94
CA ASN A 508 2.99 -29.71 -14.50
C ASN A 508 4.04 -30.80 -14.23
N CYS A 509 4.90 -30.64 -13.23
CA CYS A 509 5.93 -31.63 -12.91
C CYS A 509 5.40 -32.69 -11.93
N LYS A 510 5.74 -33.96 -12.19
CA LYS A 510 5.64 -35.02 -11.19
C LYS A 510 6.74 -34.81 -10.15
N LYS A 511 6.38 -34.84 -8.86
CA LYS A 511 7.30 -34.62 -7.74
C LYS A 511 7.83 -35.95 -7.21
N ALA A 512 9.11 -36.03 -6.86
CA ALA A 512 9.74 -37.20 -6.24
C ALA A 512 10.80 -36.82 -5.19
N GLY A 513 11.17 -37.76 -4.33
CA GLY A 513 12.19 -37.54 -3.29
C GLY A 513 11.64 -36.83 -2.04
N GLN A 514 12.47 -36.00 -1.40
CA GLN A 514 12.13 -35.24 -0.20
C GLN A 514 11.44 -33.93 -0.57
N ILE A 515 10.14 -34.00 -0.86
CA ILE A 515 9.35 -32.88 -1.41
C ILE A 515 9.32 -31.70 -0.41
N PRO A 516 9.68 -30.47 -0.83
CA PRO A 516 9.57 -29.29 0.03
C PRO A 516 8.10 -28.99 0.37
N PRO A 517 7.81 -28.44 1.57
CA PRO A 517 6.47 -27.95 1.87
C PRO A 517 6.08 -26.84 0.89
N PRO A 518 4.79 -26.67 0.57
CA PRO A 518 4.33 -25.56 -0.26
C PRO A 518 4.67 -24.22 0.41
N THR A 519 5.37 -23.33 -0.31
CA THR A 519 5.70 -21.99 0.19
C THR A 519 5.40 -20.91 -0.83
N PHE A 520 5.30 -19.66 -0.38
CA PHE A 520 5.24 -18.48 -1.23
C PHE A 520 6.33 -17.46 -0.86
N GLY A 521 6.77 -16.66 -1.83
CA GLY A 521 7.84 -15.68 -1.66
C GLY A 521 9.19 -16.29 -1.28
N GLY A 522 9.46 -17.52 -1.73
CA GLY A 522 10.71 -18.23 -1.47
C GLY A 522 11.84 -17.85 -2.42
N ILE A 523 12.91 -18.64 -2.37
CA ILE A 523 14.09 -18.53 -3.22
C ILE A 523 14.08 -19.72 -4.19
N LEU A 524 14.32 -19.44 -5.46
CA LEU A 524 14.47 -20.45 -6.50
C LEU A 524 15.65 -20.07 -7.41
N CYS A 525 16.65 -20.93 -7.56
CA CYS A 525 17.81 -20.63 -8.41
C CYS A 525 18.42 -21.86 -9.10
N ASN A 526 19.15 -21.63 -10.20
CA ASN A 526 19.88 -22.67 -10.92
C ASN A 526 21.12 -23.07 -10.11
N ALA A 527 21.57 -24.32 -10.24
CA ALA A 527 22.85 -24.74 -9.69
C ALA A 527 23.97 -23.96 -10.38
N PRO A 528 24.82 -23.24 -9.64
CA PRO A 528 25.99 -22.61 -10.24
C PRO A 528 26.89 -23.63 -10.96
N ASN A 529 27.31 -23.35 -12.18
CA ASN A 529 28.18 -24.19 -13.03
C ASN A 529 27.64 -25.56 -13.51
N ALA A 530 26.36 -25.87 -13.35
CA ALA A 530 25.79 -27.06 -13.99
C ALA A 530 25.65 -26.82 -15.52
N ALA A 531 26.38 -27.60 -16.32
CA ALA A 531 26.11 -27.73 -17.75
C ALA A 531 24.85 -28.59 -17.92
N SER A 532 23.91 -28.15 -18.76
CA SER A 532 22.76 -28.96 -19.14
C SER A 532 23.24 -30.14 -19.98
N HIS A 533 23.31 -31.32 -19.38
CA HIS A 533 23.53 -32.58 -20.09
C HIS A 533 22.22 -33.37 -20.05
N ASP A 534 21.80 -33.90 -21.19
CA ASP A 534 20.68 -34.84 -21.33
C ASP A 534 19.31 -34.36 -20.80
N ASP A 535 18.93 -33.11 -21.08
CA ASP A 535 17.65 -32.50 -20.64
C ASP A 535 17.42 -32.53 -19.12
N VAL A 536 18.51 -32.58 -18.36
CA VAL A 536 18.53 -32.48 -16.90
C VAL A 536 18.94 -31.07 -16.48
N PHE A 537 18.12 -30.48 -15.61
CA PHE A 537 18.36 -29.19 -14.97
C PHE A 537 18.41 -29.39 -13.46
N GLU A 538 19.18 -28.56 -12.77
CA GLU A 538 19.29 -28.66 -11.32
C GLU A 538 19.51 -27.29 -10.65
N GLY A 539 19.24 -27.23 -9.36
CA GLY A 539 19.37 -26.02 -8.58
C GLY A 539 18.90 -26.13 -7.14
N LEU A 540 18.54 -24.99 -6.56
CA LEU A 540 18.12 -24.86 -5.17
C LEU A 540 16.74 -24.21 -5.03
N ILE A 541 16.03 -24.64 -4.00
CA ILE A 541 14.85 -23.98 -3.46
C ILE A 541 14.95 -23.86 -1.93
N ALA A 542 14.63 -22.69 -1.39
CA ALA A 542 14.77 -22.39 0.04
C ALA A 542 13.80 -21.28 0.48
N GLY A 543 13.61 -21.12 1.78
CA GLY A 543 12.84 -20.01 2.34
C GLY A 543 11.37 -20.00 1.90
N GLY A 544 10.77 -18.82 1.96
CA GLY A 544 9.34 -18.61 1.75
C GLY A 544 8.51 -18.97 2.97
N ILE A 545 7.28 -18.47 3.02
CA ILE A 545 6.33 -18.76 4.11
C ILE A 545 5.46 -19.96 3.72
N ASP A 546 5.31 -20.91 4.64
CA ASP A 546 4.49 -22.11 4.49
C ASP A 546 3.04 -21.90 4.95
N GLN A 547 2.23 -22.98 4.90
CA GLN A 547 0.83 -22.96 5.28
C GLN A 547 0.62 -22.71 6.79
N GLU A 548 1.66 -22.94 7.61
CA GLU A 548 1.64 -22.71 9.05
C GLU A 548 2.02 -21.26 9.41
N GLY A 549 2.28 -20.42 8.40
CA GLY A 549 2.64 -19.02 8.56
C GLY A 549 4.08 -18.80 9.02
N ARG A 550 4.97 -19.78 8.81
CA ARG A 550 6.39 -19.70 9.19
C ARG A 550 7.32 -19.71 7.99
N ILE A 551 8.51 -19.13 8.15
CA ILE A 551 9.54 -19.22 7.11
C ILE A 551 10.12 -20.64 7.10
N ASN A 552 10.13 -21.28 5.93
CA ASN A 552 10.75 -22.58 5.76
C ASN A 552 12.27 -22.50 5.97
N GLN A 553 12.74 -23.25 6.96
CA GLN A 553 14.15 -23.30 7.36
C GLN A 553 14.93 -24.48 6.77
N ARG A 554 14.43 -25.08 5.68
CA ARG A 554 15.12 -26.16 4.97
C ARG A 554 15.48 -25.74 3.55
N VAL A 555 16.64 -26.21 3.10
CA VAL A 555 17.18 -25.97 1.77
C VAL A 555 17.17 -27.28 0.99
N TYR A 556 16.58 -27.24 -0.20
CA TYR A 556 16.42 -28.41 -1.05
C TYR A 556 17.16 -28.21 -2.36
N HIS A 557 17.98 -29.19 -2.71
CA HIS A 557 18.49 -29.37 -4.05
C HIS A 557 17.37 -29.99 -4.91
N TRP A 558 17.09 -29.41 -6.07
CA TRP A 558 16.14 -29.95 -7.02
C TRP A 558 16.85 -30.40 -8.30
N ARG A 559 16.37 -31.50 -8.89
CA ARG A 559 16.78 -32.01 -10.19
C ARG A 559 15.54 -32.27 -11.05
N LEU A 560 15.43 -31.55 -12.15
CA LEU A 560 14.35 -31.63 -13.13
C LEU A 560 14.83 -32.39 -14.36
N LYS A 561 14.12 -33.44 -14.74
CA LYS A 561 14.31 -34.16 -16.00
C LYS A 561 13.10 -33.93 -16.90
N LEU A 562 13.35 -33.46 -18.13
CA LEU A 562 12.32 -33.33 -19.15
C LEU A 562 12.18 -34.63 -19.95
N PHE A 563 10.99 -34.82 -20.51
CA PHE A 563 10.69 -35.92 -21.41
C PHE A 563 9.89 -35.38 -22.60
N ASP A 564 10.07 -35.99 -23.77
CA ASP A 564 9.37 -35.57 -24.99
C ASP A 564 7.87 -35.84 -24.91
N THR A 565 7.49 -37.04 -24.47
CA THR A 565 6.09 -37.52 -24.44
C THR A 565 5.50 -37.66 -23.04
N GLU A 566 6.33 -37.64 -22.00
CA GLU A 566 5.90 -37.82 -20.61
C GLU A 566 5.89 -36.51 -19.81
N GLN A 567 5.25 -36.57 -18.65
CA GLN A 567 5.23 -35.47 -17.69
C GLN A 567 6.64 -35.23 -17.12
N PRO A 568 7.15 -33.97 -17.05
CA PRO A 568 8.44 -33.69 -16.44
C PRO A 568 8.54 -34.21 -15.01
N LEU A 569 9.71 -34.72 -14.61
CA LEU A 569 9.96 -35.24 -13.26
C LEU A 569 10.91 -34.30 -12.51
N ILE A 570 10.46 -33.74 -11.38
CA ILE A 570 11.29 -32.96 -10.47
C ILE A 570 11.53 -33.74 -9.17
N ARG A 571 12.80 -34.00 -8.86
CA ARG A 571 13.24 -34.71 -7.65
C ARG A 571 13.90 -33.74 -6.67
N PHE A 572 13.64 -33.92 -5.38
CA PHE A 572 14.19 -33.09 -4.31
C PHE A 572 15.03 -33.88 -3.31
N GLU A 573 16.11 -33.28 -2.84
CA GLU A 573 17.02 -33.80 -1.81
C GLU A 573 17.43 -32.67 -0.87
N ILE A 574 17.40 -32.89 0.45
CA ILE A 574 17.78 -31.88 1.45
C ILE A 574 19.32 -31.69 1.42
N CYS A 575 19.78 -30.44 1.42
CA CYS A 575 21.20 -30.10 1.49
C CYS A 575 21.75 -30.37 2.91
N GLY A 576 22.91 -31.04 3.03
CA GLY A 576 23.50 -31.49 4.31
C GLY A 576 24.10 -30.39 5.22
N GLU A 577 24.36 -30.75 6.50
CA GLU A 577 24.48 -29.85 7.66
C GLU A 577 25.82 -29.10 7.88
N LYS A 578 26.90 -29.37 7.13
CA LYS A 578 28.26 -28.97 7.56
C LYS A 578 28.56 -27.44 7.56
N VAL A 579 27.76 -26.62 6.89
CA VAL A 579 27.71 -25.14 7.03
C VAL A 579 26.27 -24.76 6.76
N ASP A 580 25.44 -24.59 7.78
CA ASP A 580 23.97 -24.51 7.68
C ASP A 580 23.50 -23.44 6.67
N PRO A 581 23.25 -23.80 5.38
CA PRO A 581 22.80 -22.86 4.37
C PRO A 581 21.40 -22.37 4.70
N ALA A 582 20.66 -23.17 5.48
CA ALA A 582 19.29 -22.93 5.87
C ALA A 582 19.18 -21.69 6.75
N LYS A 583 20.12 -21.45 7.67
CA LYS A 583 20.13 -20.19 8.45
C LYS A 583 20.24 -18.94 7.59
N GLN A 584 21.02 -18.97 6.52
CA GLN A 584 21.22 -17.79 5.66
C GLN A 584 20.13 -17.66 4.58
N LEU A 585 19.53 -18.77 4.16
CA LEU A 585 18.50 -18.82 3.11
C LEU A 585 17.06 -18.93 3.65
N SER A 586 16.87 -18.88 4.97
CA SER A 586 15.56 -18.74 5.64
C SER A 586 15.04 -17.31 5.47
N LEU A 587 14.75 -16.95 4.22
CA LEU A 587 14.32 -15.62 3.80
C LEU A 587 12.96 -15.69 3.11
N PHE A 588 12.21 -14.60 3.20
CA PHE A 588 10.95 -14.37 2.53
C PHE A 588 10.99 -13.05 1.75
N GLY A 589 10.53 -13.09 0.51
CA GLY A 589 10.44 -11.92 -0.37
C GLY A 589 11.78 -11.43 -0.94
N ALA A 590 12.86 -12.20 -0.79
CA ALA A 590 14.16 -11.90 -1.39
C ALA A 590 14.15 -12.16 -2.91
N LYS A 591 15.00 -11.44 -3.66
CA LYS A 591 15.15 -11.61 -5.11
C LYS A 591 16.40 -12.41 -5.45
N SER A 592 16.25 -13.46 -6.26
CA SER A 592 17.38 -14.22 -6.80
C SER A 592 17.86 -13.62 -8.13
N VAL A 593 19.16 -13.41 -8.26
CA VAL A 593 19.78 -12.87 -9.48
C VAL A 593 20.97 -13.75 -9.87
N GLU A 594 20.95 -14.29 -11.09
CA GLU A 594 22.10 -14.99 -11.64
C GLU A 594 23.25 -14.02 -11.92
N PHE A 595 24.42 -14.31 -11.37
CA PHE A 595 25.60 -13.44 -11.43
C PHE A 595 26.84 -14.25 -11.81
N GLY A 596 26.98 -14.51 -13.12
CA GLY A 596 28.05 -15.35 -13.65
C GLY A 596 27.97 -16.77 -13.08
N PRO A 597 29.04 -17.31 -12.47
CA PRO A 597 29.03 -18.62 -11.83
C PRO A 597 28.46 -18.60 -10.40
N TYR A 598 27.70 -17.57 -10.03
CA TYR A 598 27.11 -17.40 -8.70
C TYR A 598 25.63 -17.03 -8.79
N THR A 599 24.90 -17.20 -7.68
CA THR A 599 23.57 -16.60 -7.50
C THR A 599 23.61 -15.63 -6.33
N LEU A 600 23.07 -14.42 -6.52
CA LEU A 600 22.87 -13.45 -5.46
C LEU A 600 21.42 -13.51 -4.97
N ILE A 601 21.23 -13.50 -3.66
CA ILE A 601 19.94 -13.38 -2.99
C ILE A 601 19.92 -12.02 -2.32
N CYS A 602 19.08 -11.12 -2.83
CA CYS A 602 19.05 -9.72 -2.47
C CYS A 602 17.81 -9.38 -1.65
N GLY A 603 18.00 -8.83 -0.44
CA GLY A 603 16.92 -8.31 0.39
C GLY A 603 16.05 -9.37 1.06
N GLY A 604 14.75 -9.04 1.19
CA GLY A 604 13.79 -9.86 1.92
C GLY A 604 13.92 -9.75 3.45
N VAL A 605 13.02 -10.43 4.16
CA VAL A 605 13.04 -10.57 5.63
C VAL A 605 13.32 -12.02 6.01
N GLY A 606 13.92 -12.28 7.17
CA GLY A 606 14.33 -13.64 7.53
C GLY A 606 14.14 -14.04 8.98
N GLU A 607 14.46 -15.30 9.25
CA GLU A 607 14.51 -15.86 10.61
C GLU A 607 15.64 -15.26 11.45
N ARG A 608 16.76 -14.90 10.80
CA ARG A 608 17.81 -14.13 11.46
C ARG A 608 17.33 -12.71 11.73
N GLN A 609 17.60 -12.22 12.94
CA GLN A 609 17.22 -10.85 13.36
C GLN A 609 17.85 -9.75 12.49
N ASP A 610 18.94 -10.06 11.78
CA ASP A 610 19.63 -9.16 10.85
C ASP A 610 19.15 -9.18 9.41
N SER A 611 18.26 -10.11 9.06
CA SER A 611 17.65 -10.19 7.74
C SER A 611 16.43 -9.29 7.66
N GLN A 612 16.65 -7.99 7.42
CA GLN A 612 15.60 -6.96 7.39
C GLN A 612 15.63 -6.09 6.12
N GLY A 613 15.94 -6.71 4.98
CA GLY A 613 15.82 -6.06 3.67
C GLY A 613 17.06 -5.32 3.17
N GLN A 614 18.18 -5.37 3.88
CA GLN A 614 19.43 -4.70 3.47
C GLN A 614 20.62 -5.67 3.37
N ASN A 615 20.36 -6.97 3.19
CA ASN A 615 21.38 -8.02 3.13
C ASN A 615 21.51 -8.56 1.70
N ILE A 616 22.70 -9.05 1.35
CA ILE A 616 22.95 -9.77 0.12
C ILE A 616 23.70 -11.05 0.46
N VAL A 617 23.14 -12.18 0.07
CA VAL A 617 23.74 -13.51 0.24
C VAL A 617 24.18 -14.04 -1.11
N VAL A 618 25.35 -14.67 -1.17
CA VAL A 618 25.90 -15.32 -2.36
C VAL A 618 25.85 -16.82 -2.19
N ILE A 619 25.41 -17.49 -3.25
CA ILE A 619 25.42 -18.94 -3.39
C ILE A 619 26.42 -19.31 -4.48
N ASP A 620 27.37 -20.19 -4.15
CA ASP A 620 28.28 -20.85 -5.10
C ASP A 620 28.15 -22.39 -5.00
N THR A 621 28.61 -23.11 -6.04
CA THR A 621 28.64 -24.58 -6.05
C THR A 621 30.05 -25.07 -5.79
N VAL A 622 30.21 -25.94 -4.79
CA VAL A 622 31.49 -26.57 -4.46
C VAL A 622 31.66 -27.90 -5.20
N SER A 623 30.58 -28.66 -5.33
CA SER A 623 30.48 -29.94 -6.07
C SER A 623 29.01 -30.23 -6.39
N GLN A 624 28.70 -31.20 -7.26
CA GLN A 624 27.30 -31.54 -7.58
C GLN A 624 26.46 -31.76 -6.30
N GLY A 625 25.40 -30.97 -6.15
CA GLY A 625 24.50 -31.01 -4.99
C GLY A 625 25.05 -30.42 -3.68
N ARG A 626 26.22 -29.76 -3.68
CA ARG A 626 26.78 -29.07 -2.50
C ARG A 626 27.07 -27.60 -2.77
N TYR A 627 26.57 -26.76 -1.89
CA TYR A 627 26.58 -25.31 -2.05
C TYR A 627 27.31 -24.63 -0.90
N ASN A 628 28.04 -23.57 -1.22
CA ASN A 628 28.54 -22.63 -0.23
C ASN A 628 27.61 -21.42 -0.19
N VAL A 629 27.32 -20.92 1.01
CA VAL A 629 26.47 -19.75 1.19
C VAL A 629 27.21 -18.77 2.10
N SER A 630 27.34 -17.53 1.62
CA SER A 630 28.07 -16.49 2.32
C SER A 630 27.38 -15.13 2.19
N GLU A 631 27.39 -14.33 3.25
CA GLU A 631 26.80 -13.00 3.24
C GLU A 631 27.85 -11.94 2.88
N LEU A 632 27.48 -11.01 1.99
CA LEU A 632 28.36 -9.93 1.57
C LEU A 632 28.41 -8.82 2.62
N CYS A 633 29.63 -8.48 3.04
CA CYS A 633 29.83 -7.41 4.00
C CYS A 633 29.90 -6.06 3.30
N ARG A 634 29.19 -5.05 3.83
CA ARG A 634 29.37 -3.67 3.36
C ARG A 634 30.82 -3.19 3.61
N ARG A 635 31.43 -2.50 2.64
CA ARG A 635 32.72 -1.83 2.83
C ARG A 635 32.65 -0.78 3.94
N SER A 636 33.73 -0.67 4.71
CA SER A 636 33.86 0.42 5.70
C SER A 636 33.73 1.78 4.99
N LYS A 637 32.94 2.70 5.56
CA LYS A 637 32.60 4.03 5.02
C LYS A 637 31.77 4.07 3.73
N ALA A 638 31.31 2.94 3.17
CA ALA A 638 30.37 2.95 2.04
C ALA A 638 28.94 3.31 2.49
N GLU A 639 28.09 3.82 1.59
CA GLU A 639 26.68 4.07 1.88
C GLU A 639 25.93 2.80 2.32
N ALA A 640 24.84 2.96 3.09
CA ALA A 640 23.98 1.85 3.43
C ALA A 640 23.38 1.21 2.17
N LEU A 641 23.21 -0.12 2.18
CA LEU A 641 22.57 -0.83 1.08
C LEU A 641 21.11 -0.35 0.92
N PRO A 642 20.56 -0.32 -0.32
CA PRO A 642 19.18 0.08 -0.52
C PRO A 642 18.21 -0.86 0.21
N PHE A 643 17.03 -0.35 0.54
CA PHE A 643 16.00 -1.13 1.21
C PHE A 643 15.23 -2.02 0.23
N MET A 644 15.64 -3.29 0.16
CA MET A 644 15.23 -4.27 -0.85
C MET A 644 14.02 -5.12 -0.40
N ILE A 645 12.95 -4.47 0.04
CA ILE A 645 11.65 -5.12 0.29
C ILE A 645 10.68 -4.77 -0.83
N GLY A 646 10.31 -5.79 -1.61
CA GLY A 646 9.56 -5.61 -2.84
C GLY A 646 10.31 -4.83 -3.93
N SER A 647 11.64 -4.70 -3.84
CA SER A 647 12.44 -4.11 -4.91
C SER A 647 12.54 -5.04 -6.12
N SER A 648 12.78 -4.47 -7.29
CA SER A 648 13.19 -5.22 -8.48
C SER A 648 14.71 -5.17 -8.58
N VAL A 649 15.36 -6.25 -9.02
CA VAL A 649 16.83 -6.32 -9.10
C VAL A 649 17.25 -6.86 -10.45
N LEU A 650 18.12 -6.12 -11.13
CA LEU A 650 18.64 -6.46 -12.46
C LEU A 650 20.16 -6.60 -12.39
N ARG A 651 20.72 -7.64 -13.02
CA ARG A 651 22.17 -7.71 -13.26
C ARG A 651 22.54 -6.82 -14.43
N VAL A 652 23.58 -6.01 -14.26
CA VAL A 652 24.19 -5.23 -15.34
C VAL A 652 25.70 -5.40 -15.26
N ASP A 653 26.28 -6.07 -16.24
CA ASP A 653 27.70 -6.41 -16.31
C ASP A 653 28.18 -7.12 -15.02
N ASN A 654 29.09 -6.49 -14.27
CA ASN A 654 29.65 -6.94 -12.99
C ASN A 654 29.03 -6.20 -11.77
N SER A 655 27.85 -5.61 -11.94
CA SER A 655 27.08 -4.95 -10.87
C SER A 655 25.63 -5.45 -10.87
N ILE A 656 24.90 -5.10 -9.82
CA ILE A 656 23.44 -5.19 -9.82
C ILE A 656 22.83 -3.80 -9.65
N VAL A 657 21.68 -3.58 -10.28
CA VAL A 657 20.86 -2.38 -10.14
C VAL A 657 19.60 -2.75 -9.40
N VAL A 658 19.38 -2.11 -8.26
CA VAL A 658 18.19 -2.24 -7.42
C VAL A 658 17.24 -1.10 -7.75
N LEU A 659 16.00 -1.43 -8.11
CA LEU A 659 14.96 -0.47 -8.50
C LEU A 659 13.83 -0.50 -7.46
N GLY A 660 13.61 0.65 -6.82
CA GLY A 660 12.55 0.81 -5.83
C GLY A 660 12.74 -0.03 -4.56
N GLY A 661 11.61 -0.35 -3.92
CA GLY A 661 11.52 -0.98 -2.60
C GLY A 661 10.78 -0.10 -1.59
N GLY A 662 10.34 -0.69 -0.48
CA GLY A 662 9.66 0.06 0.57
C GLY A 662 8.92 -0.81 1.57
N ALA A 663 8.32 -0.15 2.56
CA ALA A 663 7.50 -0.72 3.62
C ALA A 663 6.38 0.25 3.98
N THR A 664 5.21 -0.26 4.34
CA THR A 664 4.13 0.56 4.93
C THR A 664 4.45 0.96 6.38
N CYS A 665 5.43 0.28 7.00
CA CYS A 665 5.88 0.46 8.38
C CYS A 665 4.71 0.50 9.38
N PHE A 666 3.85 -0.52 9.30
CA PHE A 666 2.70 -0.69 10.20
C PHE A 666 1.74 0.52 10.13
N SER A 667 1.40 1.12 11.27
CA SER A 667 0.55 2.31 11.35
C SER A 667 1.33 3.64 11.35
N MET A 668 2.66 3.60 11.18
CA MET A 668 3.55 4.76 11.41
C MET A 668 3.79 5.61 10.16
N GLY A 669 3.35 5.13 9.00
CA GLY A 669 3.52 5.78 7.70
C GLY A 669 4.50 5.01 6.80
N SER A 670 4.43 5.22 5.50
CA SER A 670 5.21 4.40 4.55
C SER A 670 6.61 4.93 4.29
N TYR A 671 7.59 4.03 4.28
CA TYR A 671 8.91 4.26 3.73
C TYR A 671 8.98 3.81 2.26
N TRP A 672 9.55 4.65 1.40
CA TRP A 672 9.76 4.35 -0.01
C TRP A 672 11.22 4.55 -0.39
N GLN A 673 11.83 3.50 -0.92
CA GLN A 673 13.09 3.62 -1.65
C GLN A 673 12.77 4.18 -3.03
N GLY A 674 13.17 5.43 -3.29
CA GLY A 674 12.99 6.07 -4.60
C GLY A 674 14.12 5.74 -5.56
N GLY A 675 13.77 5.58 -6.84
CA GLY A 675 14.71 5.51 -7.95
C GLY A 675 15.51 4.22 -8.03
N ALA A 676 16.78 4.35 -8.40
CA ALA A 676 17.68 3.23 -8.69
C ALA A 676 18.98 3.32 -7.87
N SER A 677 19.52 2.17 -7.48
CA SER A 677 20.79 2.07 -6.76
C SER A 677 21.69 1.01 -7.38
N THR A 678 22.91 1.39 -7.77
CA THR A 678 23.91 0.43 -8.26
C THR A 678 24.72 -0.11 -7.10
N ILE A 679 24.77 -1.44 -6.98
CA ILE A 679 25.60 -2.16 -6.03
C ILE A 679 26.72 -2.85 -6.79
N SER A 680 27.95 -2.47 -6.47
CA SER A 680 29.15 -3.09 -7.01
C SER A 680 29.70 -4.07 -5.97
N ILE A 681 30.04 -5.26 -6.43
CA ILE A 681 30.65 -6.32 -5.62
C ILE A 681 32.17 -6.17 -5.78
N HIS A 682 32.89 -6.11 -4.66
CA HIS A 682 34.34 -5.89 -4.59
C HIS A 682 35.01 -7.07 -3.90
N ASN A 683 36.14 -7.49 -4.46
CA ASN A 683 36.96 -8.62 -3.99
C ASN A 683 36.26 -9.99 -4.08
N LYS A 684 37.05 -11.01 -4.41
CA LYS A 684 36.62 -12.40 -4.47
C LYS A 684 36.48 -12.98 -3.05
N PRO A 685 35.39 -13.68 -2.68
CA PRO A 685 35.43 -14.78 -1.72
C PRO A 685 36.59 -15.73 -2.04
N VAL A 686 37.18 -16.28 -0.99
CA VAL A 686 38.45 -17.04 -1.00
C VAL A 686 38.41 -18.29 -1.90
N HIS A 687 37.23 -18.74 -2.34
CA HIS A 687 37.02 -19.94 -3.15
C HIS A 687 36.77 -19.70 -4.66
N TRP A 688 36.91 -18.46 -5.15
CA TRP A 688 36.61 -18.12 -6.55
C TRP A 688 37.82 -18.29 -7.49
N MET A 689 37.86 -19.38 -8.28
CA MET A 689 39.00 -19.75 -9.12
C MET A 689 39.19 -18.90 -10.40
N GLU A 690 38.17 -18.24 -10.95
CA GLU A 690 38.31 -17.51 -12.24
C GLU A 690 38.59 -16.01 -12.07
N SER A 691 39.45 -15.45 -12.93
CA SER A 691 39.73 -14.01 -13.03
C SER A 691 38.48 -13.24 -13.46
N TRP A 692 38.02 -12.30 -12.63
CA TRP A 692 36.99 -11.34 -13.04
C TRP A 692 37.56 -10.41 -14.12
N PRO A 693 36.78 -10.06 -15.16
CA PRO A 693 37.14 -8.95 -16.04
C PRO A 693 37.37 -7.68 -15.20
N PRO A 694 38.33 -6.80 -15.57
CA PRO A 694 38.54 -5.54 -14.86
C PRO A 694 37.21 -4.78 -14.74
N ILE A 695 36.97 -4.18 -13.56
CA ILE A 695 35.79 -3.35 -13.29
C ILE A 695 35.78 -2.22 -14.33
N ARG A 696 34.92 -2.34 -15.34
CA ARG A 696 34.57 -1.20 -16.21
C ARG A 696 33.73 -0.23 -15.39
N ASP A 697 33.72 1.05 -15.78
CA ASP A 697 33.04 2.13 -15.06
C ASP A 697 31.68 1.71 -14.52
N SER A 698 31.42 2.02 -13.24
CA SER A 698 30.19 1.63 -12.55
C SER A 698 28.97 2.18 -13.28
N VAL A 699 28.02 1.29 -13.62
CA VAL A 699 26.73 1.64 -14.24
C VAL A 699 26.05 2.74 -13.43
N ARG A 700 25.72 3.86 -14.10
CA ARG A 700 25.02 5.00 -13.49
C ARG A 700 23.61 5.08 -14.08
N PRO A 701 22.61 4.47 -13.41
CA PRO A 701 21.26 4.51 -13.91
C PRO A 701 20.74 5.95 -13.91
N GLN A 702 19.99 6.33 -14.95
CA GLN A 702 19.32 7.63 -15.05
C GLN A 702 17.82 7.41 -15.29
N SER A 703 16.97 7.99 -14.42
CA SER A 703 15.52 7.92 -14.57
C SER A 703 15.07 8.67 -15.83
N LEU A 704 14.32 7.98 -16.69
CA LEU A 704 13.69 8.54 -17.90
C LEU A 704 12.18 8.78 -17.70
N GLY A 705 11.68 8.60 -16.47
CA GLY A 705 10.28 8.81 -16.09
C GLY A 705 9.44 7.54 -16.12
N SER A 706 8.14 7.69 -15.87
CA SER A 706 7.16 6.61 -15.84
C SER A 706 6.25 6.68 -17.07
N ARG A 707 5.90 5.52 -17.64
CA ARG A 707 4.95 5.38 -18.74
C ARG A 707 3.76 4.54 -18.28
N LYS A 708 2.52 4.97 -18.55
CA LYS A 708 1.31 4.20 -18.21
C LYS A 708 0.87 3.33 -19.39
N SER A 709 0.47 2.10 -19.10
CA SER A 709 -0.31 1.28 -20.05
C SER A 709 -1.74 1.84 -20.11
N ILE A 710 -2.21 2.23 -21.29
CA ILE A 710 -3.48 2.96 -21.51
C ILE A 710 -4.64 1.97 -21.84
N GLY A 711 -4.37 0.66 -22.01
CA GLY A 711 -5.45 -0.34 -22.20
C GLY A 711 -5.08 -1.80 -21.89
N SER A 712 -6.11 -2.63 -21.68
CA SER A 712 -6.03 -4.09 -21.51
C SER A 712 -6.70 -4.80 -22.69
N THR A 713 -6.02 -5.75 -23.33
CA THR A 713 -6.53 -6.50 -24.51
C THR A 713 -7.35 -7.75 -24.16
N GLN A 714 -8.06 -7.78 -23.02
CA GLN A 714 -8.94 -8.92 -22.69
C GLN A 714 -10.27 -8.96 -23.48
N THR A 715 -10.51 -8.03 -24.41
CA THR A 715 -11.68 -8.06 -25.28
C THR A 715 -11.27 -8.10 -26.75
N SER A 716 -11.92 -9.03 -27.47
CA SER A 716 -11.94 -9.28 -28.92
C SER A 716 -10.86 -10.21 -29.51
N LEU A 717 -11.19 -11.51 -29.51
CA LEU A 717 -10.98 -12.34 -30.68
C LEU A 717 -11.98 -11.89 -31.78
N LYS A 718 -11.48 -11.78 -33.02
CA LYS A 718 -12.14 -11.35 -34.29
C LYS A 718 -12.20 -9.81 -34.43
N ARG A 719 -11.79 -9.18 -35.54
CA ARG A 719 -11.79 -9.58 -36.97
C ARG A 719 -10.56 -9.04 -37.70
N ASN A 720 -10.11 -9.74 -38.74
CA ASN A 720 -9.42 -9.11 -39.86
C ASN A 720 -10.38 -8.08 -40.46
N SER A 721 -10.07 -6.80 -40.33
CA SER A 721 -10.77 -5.74 -41.07
C SER A 721 -9.73 -4.80 -41.64
N ILE A 722 -9.85 -4.62 -42.95
CA ILE A 722 -9.10 -3.73 -43.82
C ILE A 722 -9.04 -2.32 -43.19
N GLU A 723 -7.88 -1.69 -43.34
CA GLU A 723 -7.60 -0.32 -42.88
C GLU A 723 -8.61 0.67 -43.48
N VAL A 724 -9.45 1.28 -42.63
CA VAL A 724 -10.30 2.41 -42.99
C VAL A 724 -10.12 3.46 -41.90
N GLU A 725 -9.61 4.64 -42.26
CA GLU A 725 -9.53 5.79 -41.36
C GLU A 725 -10.94 6.21 -40.91
N ALA A 726 -11.09 6.65 -39.66
CA ALA A 726 -12.36 7.17 -39.18
C ALA A 726 -12.72 8.48 -39.91
N SER A 727 -13.84 8.50 -40.64
CA SER A 727 -14.33 9.71 -41.30
C SER A 727 -14.79 10.72 -40.24
N ILE A 728 -14.12 11.87 -40.17
CA ILE A 728 -14.50 12.97 -39.26
C ILE A 728 -15.67 13.75 -39.85
N THR A 729 -16.76 13.85 -39.10
CA THR A 729 -17.93 14.65 -39.47
C THR A 729 -17.78 16.07 -38.93
N ASN A 730 -17.96 17.09 -39.77
CA ASN A 730 -18.01 18.46 -39.28
C ASN A 730 -19.35 18.72 -38.57
N ILE A 731 -19.30 19.31 -37.38
CA ILE A 731 -20.51 19.71 -36.65
C ILE A 731 -21.24 20.78 -37.44
N ALA A 732 -22.55 20.59 -37.62
CA ALA A 732 -23.40 21.51 -38.35
C ALA A 732 -23.38 22.91 -37.72
N ARG A 733 -23.37 23.94 -38.56
CA ARG A 733 -23.38 25.35 -38.14
C ARG A 733 -24.70 25.98 -38.58
N THR A 734 -25.35 26.73 -37.70
CA THR A 734 -26.64 27.38 -37.96
C THR A 734 -26.71 28.76 -37.33
N ARG A 735 -27.69 29.58 -37.73
CA ARG A 735 -28.07 30.80 -37.01
C ARG A 735 -29.37 30.55 -36.26
N LEU A 736 -29.42 31.01 -35.02
CA LEU A 736 -30.60 30.86 -34.18
C LEU A 736 -31.43 32.14 -34.25
N GLU A 737 -32.56 32.10 -34.95
CA GLU A 737 -33.44 33.25 -35.17
C GLU A 737 -34.70 33.17 -34.30
N THR A 738 -35.21 31.96 -34.05
CA THR A 738 -36.45 31.74 -33.29
C THR A 738 -36.28 30.75 -32.11
N PRO A 739 -37.10 30.86 -31.04
CA PRO A 739 -37.10 29.87 -29.96
C PRO A 739 -37.47 28.45 -30.42
N GLN A 740 -38.30 28.32 -31.47
CA GLN A 740 -38.68 27.00 -32.00
C GLN A 740 -37.47 26.26 -32.59
N GLN A 741 -36.61 26.96 -33.33
CA GLN A 741 -35.36 26.37 -33.82
C GLN A 741 -34.47 25.86 -32.69
N PHE A 742 -34.49 26.51 -31.52
CA PHE A 742 -33.76 26.03 -30.36
C PHE A 742 -34.37 24.74 -29.80
N GLN A 743 -35.70 24.65 -29.73
CA GLN A 743 -36.37 23.41 -29.35
C GLN A 743 -36.07 22.26 -30.33
N ASP A 744 -36.09 22.53 -31.63
CA ASP A 744 -35.75 21.54 -32.66
C ASP A 744 -34.30 21.02 -32.47
N ILE A 745 -33.36 21.90 -32.07
CA ILE A 745 -31.97 21.51 -31.74
C ILE A 745 -31.93 20.62 -30.49
N LEU A 746 -32.71 20.93 -29.45
CA LEU A 746 -32.78 20.12 -28.24
C LEU A 746 -33.38 18.73 -28.51
N GLU A 747 -34.42 18.66 -29.33
CA GLU A 747 -35.08 17.41 -29.73
C GLU A 747 -34.19 16.54 -30.62
N ALA A 748 -33.43 17.16 -31.53
CA ALA A 748 -32.49 16.44 -32.38
C ALA A 748 -31.34 15.78 -31.61
N ALA A 749 -31.01 16.29 -30.41
CA ALA A 749 -29.99 15.73 -29.50
C ALA A 749 -28.61 15.48 -30.15
N VAL A 750 -28.26 16.30 -31.15
CA VAL A 750 -26.97 16.31 -31.84
C VAL A 750 -26.25 17.65 -31.64
N PRO A 751 -24.90 17.67 -31.61
CA PRO A 751 -24.16 18.91 -31.45
C PRO A 751 -24.39 19.85 -32.62
N VAL A 752 -24.52 21.14 -32.34
CA VAL A 752 -24.70 22.20 -33.33
C VAL A 752 -23.93 23.44 -32.89
N VAL A 753 -23.22 24.08 -33.80
CA VAL A 753 -22.63 25.40 -33.58
C VAL A 753 -23.62 26.47 -34.03
N ILE A 754 -23.96 27.39 -33.12
CA ILE A 754 -24.79 28.55 -33.38
C ILE A 754 -23.85 29.73 -33.60
N GLU A 755 -23.81 30.22 -34.83
CA GLU A 755 -22.89 31.26 -35.24
C GLU A 755 -23.45 32.65 -34.98
N LYS A 756 -22.57 33.58 -34.62
CA LYS A 756 -22.90 35.01 -34.41
C LYS A 756 -24.06 35.19 -33.42
N ALA A 757 -24.06 34.38 -32.36
CA ALA A 757 -25.07 34.48 -31.32
C ALA A 757 -24.86 35.79 -30.54
N ASP A 758 -25.95 36.50 -30.26
CA ASP A 758 -25.93 37.66 -29.39
C ASP A 758 -26.02 37.19 -27.93
N PHE A 759 -24.85 37.10 -27.29
CA PHE A 759 -24.74 36.80 -25.86
C PHE A 759 -24.11 37.94 -25.05
N GLY A 760 -24.32 39.17 -25.52
CA GLY A 760 -23.92 40.41 -24.85
C GLY A 760 -22.56 40.96 -25.28
N ASP A 761 -22.19 42.10 -24.70
CA ASP A 761 -20.97 42.87 -25.03
C ASP A 761 -19.66 42.19 -24.60
N CYS A 762 -19.72 41.02 -23.95
CA CYS A 762 -18.55 40.32 -23.42
C CYS A 762 -17.49 40.03 -24.51
N VAL A 763 -17.90 39.74 -25.74
CA VAL A 763 -16.99 39.47 -26.87
C VAL A 763 -16.11 40.69 -27.19
N GLN A 764 -16.65 41.90 -27.06
CA GLN A 764 -15.93 43.15 -27.32
C GLN A 764 -15.19 43.67 -26.08
N LYS A 765 -15.78 43.50 -24.88
CA LYS A 765 -15.28 44.11 -23.64
C LYS A 765 -14.21 43.30 -22.92
N TRP A 766 -14.26 41.96 -22.98
CA TRP A 766 -13.43 41.08 -22.14
C TRP A 766 -11.97 41.01 -22.60
N THR A 767 -11.25 42.11 -22.43
CA THR A 767 -9.80 42.19 -22.52
C THR A 767 -9.17 41.82 -21.18
N THR A 768 -7.88 41.45 -21.18
CA THR A 768 -7.11 41.13 -19.96
C THR A 768 -7.28 42.20 -18.88
N THR A 769 -7.04 43.47 -19.22
CA THR A 769 -7.18 44.59 -18.27
C THR A 769 -8.61 44.74 -17.76
N TYR A 770 -9.60 44.72 -18.67
CA TYR A 770 -11.01 44.90 -18.29
C TYR A 770 -11.48 43.81 -17.31
N MET A 771 -11.13 42.55 -17.58
CA MET A 771 -11.57 41.45 -16.71
C MET A 771 -10.94 41.54 -15.32
N ILE A 772 -9.67 41.93 -15.23
CA ILE A 772 -8.98 42.13 -13.96
C ILE A 772 -9.65 43.25 -13.16
N ASP A 773 -9.92 44.40 -13.80
CA ASP A 773 -10.55 45.55 -13.15
C ASP A 773 -11.97 45.22 -12.63
N ARG A 774 -12.73 44.42 -13.38
CA ARG A 774 -14.10 44.03 -13.01
C ARG A 774 -14.18 42.96 -11.93
N VAL A 775 -13.20 42.06 -11.86
CA VAL A 775 -13.18 40.95 -10.87
C VAL A 775 -12.40 41.32 -9.61
N GLY A 776 -11.42 42.22 -9.73
CA GLY A 776 -10.50 42.61 -8.67
C GLY A 776 -9.17 41.87 -8.74
N HIS A 777 -8.07 42.61 -8.59
CA HIS A 777 -6.69 42.13 -8.68
C HIS A 777 -6.41 40.95 -7.75
N ASP A 778 -6.82 41.05 -6.47
CA ASP A 778 -6.49 40.07 -5.43
C ASP A 778 -7.51 38.92 -5.28
N THR A 779 -8.55 38.87 -6.13
CA THR A 779 -9.61 37.86 -6.03
C THR A 779 -9.02 36.47 -6.24
N GLN A 780 -9.10 35.63 -5.21
CA GLN A 780 -8.52 34.29 -5.25
C GLN A 780 -9.40 33.30 -6.00
N VAL A 781 -8.80 32.55 -6.92
CA VAL A 781 -9.46 31.48 -7.69
C VAL A 781 -8.60 30.21 -7.69
N ILE A 782 -9.24 29.05 -7.85
CA ILE A 782 -8.57 27.76 -7.91
C ILE A 782 -8.45 27.32 -9.37
N ILE A 783 -7.22 27.05 -9.81
CA ILE A 783 -6.92 26.59 -11.17
C ILE A 783 -6.32 25.18 -11.17
N HIS A 784 -6.39 24.54 -12.34
CA HIS A 784 -5.59 23.38 -12.69
C HIS A 784 -4.33 23.89 -13.41
N GLU A 785 -3.17 23.56 -12.87
CA GLU A 785 -1.87 23.87 -13.48
C GLU A 785 -1.24 22.59 -14.02
N GLY A 786 -1.04 22.53 -15.34
CA GLY A 786 -0.48 21.37 -16.03
C GLY A 786 1.02 21.20 -15.80
N GLN A 787 1.52 19.96 -15.83
CA GLN A 787 2.94 19.65 -15.73
C GLN A 787 3.77 20.21 -16.91
N ARG A 788 5.08 20.40 -16.71
CA ARG A 788 5.99 21.07 -17.67
C ARG A 788 6.25 20.31 -18.96
N ASP A 789 5.90 19.03 -19.04
CA ASP A 789 6.21 18.11 -20.13
C ASP A 789 5.00 17.72 -21.02
N SER A 790 3.77 18.12 -20.67
CA SER A 790 2.56 17.85 -21.48
C SER A 790 1.60 19.03 -21.54
N GLU A 791 1.00 19.27 -22.71
CA GLU A 791 -0.15 20.17 -22.90
C GLU A 791 -1.48 19.45 -22.64
N ASN A 792 -1.49 18.12 -22.73
CA ASN A 792 -2.66 17.29 -22.46
C ASN A 792 -2.83 17.12 -20.96
N MET A 793 -3.92 17.63 -20.40
CA MET A 793 -4.33 17.30 -19.04
C MET A 793 -5.09 15.98 -19.06
N ASP A 794 -4.85 15.13 -18.06
CA ASP A 794 -5.49 13.84 -17.87
C ASP A 794 -5.98 13.73 -16.42
N PHE A 795 -7.29 13.62 -16.26
CA PHE A 795 -7.97 13.52 -14.96
C PHE A 795 -7.69 12.21 -14.23
N ILE A 796 -7.51 11.11 -14.97
CA ILE A 796 -7.23 9.78 -14.42
C ILE A 796 -5.76 9.70 -14.02
N ALA A 797 -4.85 10.23 -14.83
CA ALA A 797 -3.43 10.27 -14.51
C ALA A 797 -3.07 11.34 -13.46
N LYS A 798 -3.93 12.35 -13.29
CA LYS A 798 -3.74 13.53 -12.43
C LYS A 798 -2.40 14.23 -12.69
N ASN A 799 -2.11 14.49 -13.96
CA ASN A 799 -0.88 15.18 -14.40
C ASN A 799 -0.98 16.72 -14.29
N PHE A 800 -1.71 17.21 -13.30
CA PHE A 800 -1.89 18.62 -12.97
C PHE A 800 -2.03 18.78 -11.45
N CYS A 801 -1.81 19.99 -10.94
CA CYS A 801 -2.06 20.34 -9.55
C CYS A 801 -3.17 21.40 -9.42
N TYR A 802 -3.83 21.40 -8.26
CA TYR A 802 -4.76 22.47 -7.88
C TYR A 802 -3.96 23.58 -7.21
N VAL A 803 -4.07 24.80 -7.72
CA VAL A 803 -3.35 25.97 -7.20
C VAL A 803 -4.33 27.11 -6.99
N THR A 804 -4.28 27.73 -5.81
CA THR A 804 -5.01 28.97 -5.52
C THR A 804 -4.12 30.15 -5.90
N GLN A 805 -4.61 31.02 -6.78
CA GLN A 805 -3.90 32.22 -7.25
C GLN A 805 -4.85 33.41 -7.39
N SER A 806 -4.28 34.61 -7.46
CA SER A 806 -5.04 35.80 -7.80
C SER A 806 -5.61 35.69 -9.23
N PHE A 807 -6.79 36.27 -9.45
CA PHE A 807 -7.45 36.26 -10.76
C PHE A 807 -6.58 36.97 -11.81
N GLU A 808 -5.90 38.05 -11.42
CA GLU A 808 -4.92 38.73 -12.27
C GLU A 808 -3.81 37.79 -12.75
N ASP A 809 -3.17 37.07 -11.83
CA ASP A 809 -2.10 36.14 -12.19
C ASP A 809 -2.62 35.09 -13.18
N VAL A 810 -3.81 34.56 -12.96
CA VAL A 810 -4.39 33.53 -13.83
C VAL A 810 -4.63 34.06 -15.25
N ILE A 811 -5.24 35.25 -15.39
CA ILE A 811 -5.52 35.84 -16.70
C ILE A 811 -4.22 36.18 -17.43
N ARG A 812 -3.25 36.84 -16.78
CA ARG A 812 -1.97 37.19 -17.40
C ARG A 812 -1.16 35.97 -17.79
N ARG A 813 -1.18 34.91 -16.96
CA ARG A 813 -0.50 33.64 -17.27
C ARG A 813 -1.17 32.92 -18.43
N ALA A 814 -2.50 32.92 -18.52
CA ALA A 814 -3.21 32.37 -19.65
C ALA A 814 -2.86 33.11 -20.95
N GLU A 815 -2.80 34.46 -20.91
CA GLU A 815 -2.38 35.32 -22.01
C GLU A 815 -0.93 35.04 -22.46
N ALA A 816 -0.03 34.83 -21.50
CA ALA A 816 1.35 34.42 -21.74
C ALA A 816 1.50 32.96 -22.24
N GLY A 817 0.40 32.23 -22.43
CA GLY A 817 0.42 30.85 -22.93
C GLY A 817 0.87 29.81 -21.90
N HIS A 818 0.83 30.13 -20.61
CA HIS A 818 1.13 29.16 -19.56
C HIS A 818 0.04 28.08 -19.50
N ARG A 819 0.38 26.93 -18.92
CA ARG A 819 -0.50 25.75 -18.84
C ARG A 819 -1.46 25.84 -17.66
N VAL A 820 -2.35 26.83 -17.73
CA VAL A 820 -3.33 27.13 -16.67
C VAL A 820 -4.75 26.90 -17.19
N TYR A 821 -5.60 26.38 -16.31
CA TYR A 821 -7.02 26.17 -16.59
C TYR A 821 -7.89 26.49 -15.37
N LEU A 822 -8.72 27.52 -15.52
CA LEU A 822 -9.76 27.88 -14.57
C LEU A 822 -11.08 27.26 -15.01
N ARG A 823 -11.72 26.55 -14.07
CA ARG A 823 -13.16 26.28 -14.07
C ARG A 823 -13.70 26.95 -12.81
N SER A 824 -14.55 27.97 -12.95
CA SER A 824 -15.06 28.67 -11.78
C SER A 824 -15.89 27.77 -10.87
N LEU A 825 -15.83 28.05 -9.57
CA LEU A 825 -16.63 27.43 -8.52
C LEU A 825 -17.47 28.51 -7.82
N SER A 826 -18.50 28.09 -7.08
CA SER A 826 -19.22 28.99 -6.18
C SER A 826 -18.24 29.64 -5.19
N ARG A 827 -18.28 30.97 -5.08
CA ARG A 827 -17.43 31.73 -4.14
C ARG A 827 -17.80 31.47 -2.68
N GLU A 828 -19.10 31.35 -2.40
CA GLU A 828 -19.60 31.15 -1.04
C GLU A 828 -19.49 29.69 -0.60
N ARG A 829 -19.88 28.75 -1.47
CA ARG A 829 -19.99 27.32 -1.12
C ARG A 829 -19.48 26.41 -2.25
N PRO A 830 -18.16 26.36 -2.50
CA PRO A 830 -17.56 25.62 -3.62
C PRO A 830 -17.89 24.11 -3.67
N ILE A 831 -18.23 23.52 -2.52
CA ILE A 831 -18.48 22.08 -2.36
C ILE A 831 -19.98 21.74 -2.50
N ASP A 832 -20.85 22.68 -2.13
CA ASP A 832 -22.28 22.41 -1.94
C ASP A 832 -23.18 23.13 -2.96
N GLN A 833 -22.68 24.18 -3.62
CA GLN A 833 -23.45 25.01 -4.54
C GLN A 833 -22.80 25.01 -5.94
N PRO A 834 -23.58 24.78 -7.01
CA PRO A 834 -23.09 24.94 -8.37
C PRO A 834 -22.65 26.38 -8.65
N ALA A 835 -21.65 26.55 -9.51
CA ALA A 835 -21.17 27.88 -9.90
C ALA A 835 -22.27 28.65 -10.64
N ASN A 836 -22.35 29.95 -10.37
CA ASN A 836 -23.27 30.85 -11.04
C ASN A 836 -22.55 32.18 -11.29
N ILE A 837 -22.30 32.50 -12.56
CA ILE A 837 -21.57 33.69 -12.97
C ILE A 837 -22.16 34.99 -12.40
N ASN A 838 -23.49 35.08 -12.23
CA ASN A 838 -24.16 36.26 -11.68
C ASN A 838 -23.82 36.49 -10.21
N LEU A 839 -23.57 35.41 -9.46
CA LEU A 839 -23.23 35.46 -8.04
C LEU A 839 -21.71 35.52 -7.84
N ASP A 840 -20.97 34.74 -8.63
CA ASP A 840 -19.53 34.55 -8.44
C ASP A 840 -18.71 35.68 -9.08
N PHE A 841 -19.15 36.20 -10.23
CA PHE A 841 -18.46 37.24 -11.00
C PHE A 841 -19.43 38.34 -11.47
N PRO A 842 -20.13 39.05 -10.55
CA PRO A 842 -21.16 40.02 -10.91
C PRO A 842 -20.66 41.16 -11.82
N GLY A 843 -19.39 41.57 -11.67
CA GLY A 843 -18.77 42.60 -12.51
C GLY A 843 -18.53 42.17 -13.97
N LEU A 844 -18.50 40.88 -14.26
CA LEU A 844 -18.42 40.32 -15.62
C LEU A 844 -19.80 39.90 -16.13
N ALA A 845 -20.67 39.45 -15.22
CA ALA A 845 -22.00 38.94 -15.55
C ALA A 845 -22.88 39.99 -16.26
N SER A 846 -22.69 41.29 -15.97
CA SER A 846 -23.43 42.36 -16.65
C SER A 846 -23.16 42.46 -18.15
N ASP A 847 -22.07 41.88 -18.64
CA ASP A 847 -21.70 41.90 -20.07
C ASP A 847 -22.14 40.62 -20.81
N PHE A 848 -22.72 39.64 -20.11
CA PHE A 848 -23.12 38.35 -20.69
C PHE A 848 -24.61 38.07 -20.45
N HIS A 849 -25.32 37.68 -21.51
CA HIS A 849 -26.65 37.08 -21.43
C HIS A 849 -26.77 35.95 -22.44
N LEU A 850 -27.73 35.04 -22.26
CA LEU A 850 -28.04 34.09 -23.33
C LEU A 850 -28.89 34.80 -24.40
N PRO A 851 -28.85 34.35 -25.68
CA PRO A 851 -29.78 34.83 -26.70
C PRO A 851 -31.24 34.62 -26.25
N ASP A 852 -32.14 35.53 -26.61
CA ASP A 852 -33.56 35.47 -26.23
C ASP A 852 -34.24 34.17 -26.66
N GLN A 853 -33.78 33.57 -27.76
CA GLN A 853 -34.26 32.28 -28.27
C GLN A 853 -33.98 31.12 -27.29
N MET A 854 -33.01 31.26 -26.38
CA MET A 854 -32.63 30.26 -25.38
C MET A 854 -33.17 30.55 -23.99
N LYS A 855 -34.13 31.48 -23.85
CA LYS A 855 -34.66 31.90 -22.55
C LYS A 855 -35.23 30.76 -21.69
N SER A 856 -35.72 29.69 -22.34
CA SER A 856 -36.20 28.46 -21.68
C SER A 856 -35.13 27.72 -20.85
N ILE A 857 -33.85 27.98 -21.09
CA ILE A 857 -32.76 27.42 -20.26
C ILE A 857 -32.87 27.92 -18.81
N GLN A 858 -33.39 29.13 -18.57
CA GLN A 858 -33.48 29.70 -17.23
C GLN A 858 -34.36 28.87 -16.30
N ASP A 859 -35.41 28.23 -16.83
CA ASP A 859 -36.35 27.41 -16.06
C ASP A 859 -35.72 26.09 -15.56
N SER A 860 -34.63 25.67 -16.19
CA SER A 860 -33.94 24.40 -15.93
C SER A 860 -32.45 24.58 -15.62
N LEU A 861 -32.01 25.82 -15.36
CA LEU A 861 -30.61 26.17 -15.14
C LEU A 861 -30.05 25.39 -13.95
N PHE A 862 -28.89 24.77 -14.16
CA PHE A 862 -28.15 24.09 -13.12
C PHE A 862 -26.90 24.88 -12.71
N SER A 863 -26.08 25.33 -13.67
CA SER A 863 -24.89 26.14 -13.38
C SER A 863 -24.45 27.00 -14.55
N SER A 864 -23.74 28.10 -14.28
CA SER A 864 -23.06 28.93 -15.28
C SER A 864 -21.60 29.14 -14.87
N VAL A 865 -20.69 28.59 -15.66
CA VAL A 865 -19.28 28.38 -15.30
C VAL A 865 -18.38 29.20 -16.22
N LEU A 866 -17.61 30.12 -15.64
CA LEU A 866 -16.53 30.82 -16.32
C LEU A 866 -15.34 29.87 -16.52
N ARG A 867 -14.87 29.75 -17.77
CA ARG A 867 -13.69 28.97 -18.14
C ARG A 867 -12.62 29.88 -18.71
N VAL A 868 -11.40 29.76 -18.18
CA VAL A 868 -10.20 30.42 -18.72
C VAL A 868 -9.15 29.35 -18.98
N SER A 869 -8.55 29.36 -20.15
CA SER A 869 -7.53 28.39 -20.55
C SER A 869 -6.37 29.09 -21.23
N GLY A 870 -5.15 28.76 -20.81
CA GLY A 870 -3.95 29.00 -21.61
C GLY A 870 -3.68 27.84 -22.56
N ARG A 871 -2.42 27.41 -22.68
CA ARG A 871 -1.98 26.32 -23.58
C ARG A 871 -2.19 24.94 -22.95
N VAL A 872 -3.46 24.53 -22.83
CA VAL A 872 -3.84 23.21 -22.32
C VAL A 872 -4.91 22.55 -23.19
N ASN A 873 -4.89 21.22 -23.22
CA ASN A 873 -5.94 20.39 -23.81
C ASN A 873 -6.72 19.73 -22.67
N MET A 874 -8.04 19.88 -22.71
CA MET A 874 -8.96 19.25 -21.77
C MET A 874 -9.11 17.76 -22.10
N TRP A 875 -9.05 16.92 -21.07
CA TRP A 875 -9.23 15.47 -21.19
C TRP A 875 -10.58 15.10 -21.82
N LEU A 876 -10.64 13.90 -22.38
CA LEU A 876 -11.86 13.29 -22.88
C LEU A 876 -12.81 12.98 -21.71
N HIS A 877 -14.02 13.52 -21.75
CA HIS A 877 -15.06 13.31 -20.74
C HIS A 877 -16.45 13.40 -21.35
N TYR A 878 -17.49 13.05 -20.59
CA TYR A 878 -18.87 13.37 -20.95
C TYR A 878 -19.52 14.15 -19.80
N ASP A 879 -20.51 14.96 -20.14
CA ASP A 879 -21.36 15.65 -19.17
C ASP A 879 -22.73 14.99 -19.13
N VAL A 880 -23.31 14.86 -17.93
CA VAL A 880 -24.63 14.21 -17.74
C VAL A 880 -25.78 15.14 -18.15
N MET A 881 -25.57 16.44 -18.04
CA MET A 881 -26.54 17.47 -18.41
C MET A 881 -26.23 18.05 -19.79
N ALA A 882 -27.28 18.54 -20.46
CA ALA A 882 -27.10 19.38 -21.63
C ALA A 882 -26.33 20.65 -21.25
N ASN A 883 -25.48 21.14 -22.16
CA ASN A 883 -24.79 22.39 -21.93
C ASN A 883 -24.60 23.25 -23.18
N ILE A 884 -24.54 24.55 -22.96
CA ILE A 884 -24.21 25.57 -23.94
C ILE A 884 -22.80 26.06 -23.65
N TYR A 885 -21.91 25.97 -24.62
CA TYR A 885 -20.53 26.47 -24.53
C TYR A 885 -20.40 27.75 -25.38
N ALA A 886 -20.41 28.91 -24.75
CA ALA A 886 -20.26 30.22 -25.41
C ALA A 886 -18.78 30.64 -25.44
N GLN A 887 -18.20 30.75 -26.63
CA GLN A 887 -16.79 31.13 -26.83
C GLN A 887 -16.67 32.66 -26.90
N VAL A 888 -16.01 33.28 -25.91
CA VAL A 888 -15.93 34.74 -25.78
C VAL A 888 -14.62 35.29 -26.34
N VAL A 889 -13.48 34.73 -25.93
CA VAL A 889 -12.13 35.17 -26.34
C VAL A 889 -11.33 33.99 -26.85
N GLY A 890 -10.60 34.18 -27.95
CA GLY A 890 -9.76 33.15 -28.56
C GLY A 890 -10.58 32.04 -29.23
N SER A 891 -9.88 31.03 -29.77
CA SER A 891 -10.50 29.93 -30.51
C SER A 891 -10.16 28.57 -29.90
N LYS A 892 -11.14 27.66 -29.96
CA LYS A 892 -11.03 26.32 -29.38
C LYS A 892 -11.50 25.25 -30.37
N ARG A 893 -10.66 24.24 -30.56
CA ARG A 893 -10.99 23.04 -31.34
C ARG A 893 -11.66 22.03 -30.42
N LEU A 894 -12.84 21.55 -30.78
CA LEU A 894 -13.54 20.50 -30.04
C LEU A 894 -13.72 19.27 -30.92
N VAL A 895 -13.51 18.11 -30.30
CA VAL A 895 -13.78 16.80 -30.87
C VAL A 895 -14.80 16.12 -29.96
N LEU A 896 -15.91 15.69 -30.56
CA LEU A 896 -17.09 15.14 -29.90
C LEU A 896 -17.38 13.74 -30.46
N PHE A 897 -18.04 12.90 -29.68
CA PHE A 897 -18.47 11.57 -30.08
C PHE A 897 -19.89 11.31 -29.56
N PRO A 898 -20.74 10.66 -30.37
CA PRO A 898 -22.07 10.26 -29.91
C PRO A 898 -21.97 9.28 -28.73
N PRO A 899 -22.96 9.25 -27.81
CA PRO A 899 -22.94 8.37 -26.64
C PRO A 899 -22.73 6.87 -26.98
N THR A 900 -23.14 6.44 -28.18
CA THR A 900 -22.94 5.07 -28.70
C THR A 900 -21.47 4.66 -28.81
N ASP A 901 -20.55 5.63 -28.88
CA ASP A 901 -19.13 5.40 -29.07
C ASP A 901 -18.37 5.19 -27.76
N VAL A 902 -19.03 5.26 -26.60
CA VAL A 902 -18.41 5.08 -25.28
C VAL A 902 -17.56 3.79 -25.19
N LYS A 903 -17.97 2.74 -25.91
CA LYS A 903 -17.26 1.44 -25.98
C LYS A 903 -15.92 1.49 -26.72
N HIS A 904 -15.68 2.50 -27.56
CA HIS A 904 -14.45 2.70 -28.33
C HIS A 904 -13.47 3.65 -27.64
N LEU A 905 -13.92 4.42 -26.64
CA LEU A 905 -13.20 5.57 -26.10
C LEU A 905 -12.53 5.31 -24.74
N ALA A 906 -12.32 4.03 -24.40
CA ALA A 906 -11.52 3.58 -23.25
C ALA A 906 -11.96 4.08 -21.87
N PHE A 907 -13.26 4.29 -21.65
CA PHE A 907 -13.80 4.61 -20.32
C PHE A 907 -13.73 3.40 -19.39
N ALA A 908 -13.16 3.58 -18.19
CA ALA A 908 -13.20 2.57 -17.14
C ALA A 908 -14.61 2.48 -16.52
N PRO A 909 -15.02 1.31 -15.98
CA PRO A 909 -16.33 1.17 -15.34
C PRO A 909 -16.56 2.21 -14.22
N GLY A 910 -17.58 3.04 -14.39
CA GLY A 910 -17.94 4.11 -13.43
C GLY A 910 -17.04 5.34 -13.46
N ALA A 911 -16.18 5.50 -14.47
CA ALA A 911 -15.42 6.73 -14.69
C ALA A 911 -16.16 7.64 -15.69
N SER A 912 -16.13 8.95 -15.44
CA SER A 912 -16.68 9.99 -16.33
C SER A 912 -15.63 10.62 -17.25
N SER A 913 -14.40 10.10 -17.25
CA SER A 913 -13.29 10.59 -18.08
C SER A 913 -12.40 9.45 -18.56
N SER A 914 -11.69 9.68 -19.67
CA SER A 914 -10.78 8.75 -20.30
C SER A 914 -9.39 9.38 -20.50
N SER A 915 -8.34 8.57 -20.37
CA SER A 915 -6.94 8.96 -20.64
C SER A 915 -6.59 8.99 -22.13
N LEU A 916 -7.55 8.71 -23.02
CA LEU A 916 -7.31 8.70 -24.46
C LEU A 916 -7.07 10.14 -24.96
N ASP A 917 -5.89 10.38 -25.54
CA ASP A 917 -5.62 11.62 -26.25
C ASP A 917 -6.21 11.56 -27.67
N VAL A 918 -7.48 11.91 -27.78
CA VAL A 918 -8.20 11.85 -29.05
C VAL A 918 -7.55 12.72 -30.13
N PHE A 919 -6.91 13.84 -29.78
CA PHE A 919 -6.32 14.73 -30.77
C PHE A 919 -5.12 14.14 -31.51
N SER A 920 -4.39 13.20 -30.89
CA SER A 920 -3.29 12.46 -31.53
C SER A 920 -3.74 11.14 -32.14
N GLU A 921 -4.89 10.61 -31.71
CA GLU A 921 -5.36 9.28 -32.10
C GLU A 921 -6.45 9.30 -33.20
N LEU A 922 -6.97 10.47 -33.61
CA LEU A 922 -8.04 10.59 -34.62
C LEU A 922 -7.75 9.84 -35.94
N SER A 923 -6.49 9.78 -36.37
CA SER A 923 -6.04 9.07 -37.57
C SER A 923 -5.55 7.64 -37.30
N SER A 924 -5.70 7.13 -36.08
CA SER A 924 -5.19 5.81 -35.68
C SER A 924 -6.23 4.71 -35.81
N CYS A 925 -5.77 3.47 -35.97
CA CYS A 925 -6.62 2.28 -36.01
C CYS A 925 -7.47 2.06 -34.74
N ARG A 926 -7.17 2.77 -33.64
CA ARG A 926 -7.94 2.71 -32.39
C ARG A 926 -9.30 3.38 -32.49
N MET A 927 -9.44 4.34 -33.41
CA MET A 927 -10.69 5.04 -33.66
C MET A 927 -11.59 4.30 -34.65
N ASN A 928 -11.20 3.10 -35.08
CA ASN A 928 -12.00 2.30 -36.00
C ASN A 928 -13.34 1.92 -35.35
N GLY A 929 -14.44 2.32 -35.99
CA GLY A 929 -15.80 2.17 -35.49
C GLY A 929 -16.31 3.30 -34.58
N ALA A 930 -15.49 4.33 -34.31
CA ALA A 930 -15.94 5.58 -33.71
C ALA A 930 -16.33 6.60 -34.80
N HIS A 931 -17.18 7.56 -34.42
CA HIS A 931 -17.81 8.56 -35.27
C HIS A 931 -17.44 9.97 -34.75
N PRO A 932 -16.17 10.40 -34.90
CA PRO A 932 -15.73 11.69 -34.41
C PRO A 932 -16.43 12.85 -35.13
N HIS A 933 -16.90 13.81 -34.34
CA HIS A 933 -17.48 15.06 -34.78
C HIS A 933 -16.57 16.22 -34.39
N GLU A 934 -16.29 17.16 -35.29
CA GLU A 934 -15.35 18.25 -35.04
C GLU A 934 -15.94 19.64 -35.31
N ALA A 935 -15.55 20.61 -34.47
CA ALA A 935 -15.74 22.03 -34.72
C ALA A 935 -14.57 22.86 -34.19
N THR A 936 -14.33 24.00 -34.83
CA THR A 936 -13.60 25.12 -34.22
C THR A 936 -14.61 26.20 -33.84
N LEU A 937 -14.57 26.62 -32.57
CA LEU A 937 -15.35 27.74 -32.06
C LEU A 937 -14.50 29.00 -32.06
N ASN A 938 -15.08 30.09 -32.56
CA ASN A 938 -14.50 31.43 -32.56
C ASN A 938 -15.28 32.36 -31.62
N PRO A 939 -14.73 33.53 -31.28
CA PRO A 939 -15.46 34.55 -30.53
C PRO A 939 -16.84 34.85 -31.15
N GLY A 940 -17.91 34.71 -30.37
CA GLY A 940 -19.29 34.87 -30.85
C GLY A 940 -20.00 33.58 -31.27
N ASP A 941 -19.30 32.43 -31.23
CA ASP A 941 -19.91 31.12 -31.45
C ASP A 941 -20.43 30.52 -30.14
N ILE A 942 -21.56 29.83 -30.24
CA ILE A 942 -22.09 28.96 -29.19
C ILE A 942 -22.09 27.51 -29.69
N LEU A 943 -21.61 26.56 -28.90
CA LEU A 943 -21.81 25.13 -29.16
C LEU A 943 -22.89 24.57 -28.23
N TYR A 944 -23.92 23.95 -28.80
CA TYR A 944 -24.81 23.07 -28.06
C TYR A 944 -24.14 21.69 -27.90
N LEU A 945 -23.94 21.29 -26.64
CA LEU A 945 -23.45 19.97 -26.23
C LEU A 945 -24.63 19.18 -25.64
N PRO A 946 -25.16 18.18 -26.37
CA PRO A 946 -26.23 17.35 -25.83
C PRO A 946 -25.73 16.46 -24.67
N PRO A 947 -26.62 15.98 -23.81
CA PRO A 947 -26.27 15.11 -22.69
C PRO A 947 -25.51 13.86 -23.15
N LEU A 948 -24.53 13.44 -22.35
CA LEU A 948 -23.73 12.22 -22.54
C LEU A 948 -22.83 12.23 -23.79
N TRP A 949 -22.82 13.30 -24.58
CA TRP A 949 -21.85 13.44 -25.67
C TRP A 949 -20.44 13.55 -25.11
N ILE A 950 -19.58 12.65 -25.56
CA ILE A 950 -18.20 12.55 -25.10
C ILE A 950 -17.38 13.57 -25.88
N HIS A 951 -16.57 14.36 -25.20
CA HIS A 951 -15.87 15.47 -25.83
C HIS A 951 -14.53 15.80 -25.18
N ALA A 952 -13.65 16.37 -25.99
CA ALA A 952 -12.36 16.94 -25.59
C ALA A 952 -12.16 18.27 -26.30
N ALA A 953 -11.36 19.16 -25.70
CA ALA A 953 -11.14 20.49 -26.25
C ALA A 953 -9.67 20.90 -26.21
N LYS A 954 -9.20 21.53 -27.29
CA LYS A 954 -7.83 21.99 -27.48
C LYS A 954 -7.81 23.47 -27.83
N THR A 955 -7.03 24.25 -27.08
CA THR A 955 -6.79 25.68 -27.41
C THR A 955 -5.96 25.78 -28.69
N ILE A 956 -6.34 26.65 -29.63
CA ILE A 956 -5.64 26.80 -30.91
C ILE A 956 -4.51 27.84 -30.82
N ALA A 957 -4.84 29.06 -30.38
CA ALA A 957 -3.88 30.16 -30.23
C ALA A 957 -4.35 31.16 -29.17
N GLY A 958 -3.41 31.69 -28.38
CA GLY A 958 -3.68 32.65 -27.31
C GLY A 958 -4.49 32.08 -26.14
N PRO A 959 -4.93 32.92 -25.18
CA PRO A 959 -5.86 32.52 -24.14
C PRO A 959 -7.24 32.23 -24.75
N SER A 960 -7.95 31.26 -24.19
CA SER A 960 -9.34 30.97 -24.53
C SER A 960 -10.23 31.16 -23.30
N ILE A 961 -11.25 32.02 -23.45
CA ILE A 961 -12.23 32.35 -22.40
C ILE A 961 -13.62 32.00 -22.91
N ALA A 962 -14.39 31.30 -22.08
CA ALA A 962 -15.73 30.83 -22.43
C ALA A 962 -16.63 30.77 -21.20
N ILE A 963 -17.95 30.69 -21.44
CA ILE A 963 -18.95 30.41 -20.41
C ILE A 963 -19.67 29.13 -20.79
N ASN A 964 -19.68 28.16 -19.87
CA ASN A 964 -20.53 26.98 -19.98
C ASN A 964 -21.80 27.17 -19.16
N VAL A 965 -22.96 27.02 -19.80
CA VAL A 965 -24.26 27.01 -19.11
C VAL A 965 -24.83 25.60 -19.15
N PHE A 966 -24.93 24.97 -17.98
CA PHE A 966 -25.49 23.62 -17.82
C PHE A 966 -26.95 23.71 -17.39
N PHE A 967 -27.81 22.89 -17.99
CA PHE A 967 -29.23 22.87 -17.68
C PHE A 967 -29.80 21.45 -17.76
N ARG A 968 -30.86 21.22 -16.99
CA ARG A 968 -31.49 19.91 -16.87
C ARG A 968 -32.43 19.70 -18.05
N ASN A 969 -32.26 18.58 -18.75
CA ASN A 969 -33.07 18.19 -19.89
C ASN A 969 -33.99 16.98 -19.59
N LEU A 970 -33.94 16.45 -18.36
CA LEU A 970 -34.83 15.38 -17.88
C LEU A 970 -35.71 15.91 -16.74
N ASN A 971 -37.01 15.59 -16.79
CA ASN A 971 -37.93 15.93 -15.71
C ASN A 971 -37.60 15.16 -14.42
N ASN A 972 -37.14 13.90 -14.55
CA ASN A 972 -36.79 12.99 -13.46
C ASN A 972 -35.58 12.11 -13.87
N GLY A 973 -34.88 11.52 -12.89
CA GLY A 973 -33.83 10.51 -13.14
C GLY A 973 -32.41 10.93 -12.74
N TYR A 974 -32.18 12.20 -12.43
CA TYR A 974 -30.92 12.64 -11.80
C TYR A 974 -30.77 12.04 -10.39
N ALA A 975 -29.53 11.72 -10.01
CA ALA A 975 -29.25 11.14 -8.70
C ALA A 975 -29.48 12.13 -7.55
N ALA A 976 -30.11 11.67 -6.47
CA ALA A 976 -30.37 12.48 -5.29
C ALA A 976 -29.09 12.67 -4.44
N GLY A 977 -28.81 13.89 -4.00
CA GLY A 977 -27.68 14.24 -3.15
C GLY A 977 -26.91 15.46 -3.66
N ARG A 978 -25.74 15.73 -3.07
CA ARG A 978 -24.89 16.85 -3.45
C ARG A 978 -24.19 16.58 -4.78
N ASP A 979 -24.29 17.53 -5.70
CA ASP A 979 -23.55 17.56 -6.96
C ASP A 979 -23.32 19.03 -7.35
N ALA A 980 -22.25 19.64 -6.85
CA ALA A 980 -21.91 21.02 -7.19
C ALA A 980 -21.26 21.16 -8.58
N TYR A 981 -20.82 20.05 -9.18
CA TYR A 981 -20.05 20.05 -10.43
C TYR A 981 -20.87 19.60 -11.64
N GLY A 982 -22.01 18.93 -11.43
CA GLY A 982 -22.85 18.36 -12.49
C GLY A 982 -22.30 17.06 -13.07
N ASN A 983 -21.39 16.40 -12.35
CA ASN A 983 -20.64 15.23 -12.84
C ASN A 983 -21.22 13.90 -12.36
N ARG A 984 -22.32 13.92 -11.61
CA ARG A 984 -22.91 12.70 -11.06
C ARG A 984 -23.78 12.02 -12.11
N ASP A 985 -23.52 10.74 -12.34
CA ASP A 985 -24.32 9.94 -13.27
C ASP A 985 -25.80 9.86 -12.83
N LEU A 986 -26.67 9.50 -13.79
CA LEU A 986 -28.10 9.31 -13.54
C LEU A 986 -28.35 8.22 -12.48
N ALA A 987 -29.41 8.40 -11.69
CA ALA A 987 -29.76 7.54 -10.57
C ALA A 987 -29.87 6.06 -10.97
N ALA A 988 -30.40 5.80 -12.17
CA ALA A 988 -30.56 4.46 -12.72
C ALA A 988 -29.21 3.74 -12.89
N TYR A 989 -28.19 4.45 -13.40
CA TYR A 989 -26.86 3.88 -13.57
C TYR A 989 -26.16 3.63 -12.23
N GLU A 990 -26.24 4.57 -11.27
CA GLU A 990 -25.66 4.37 -9.93
C GLU A 990 -26.24 3.12 -9.24
N LYS A 991 -27.56 2.95 -9.31
CA LYS A 991 -28.23 1.77 -8.77
C LYS A 991 -27.86 0.50 -9.54
N GLY A 992 -27.83 0.58 -10.87
CA GLY A 992 -27.43 -0.53 -11.75
C GLY A 992 -26.01 -1.03 -11.45
N ARG A 993 -25.07 -0.14 -11.10
CA ARG A 993 -23.72 -0.55 -10.68
C ARG A 993 -23.72 -1.37 -9.40
N LEU A 994 -24.53 -0.98 -8.42
CA LEU A 994 -24.71 -1.76 -7.19
C LEU A 994 -25.35 -3.13 -7.49
N ASP A 995 -26.29 -3.18 -8.43
CA ASP A 995 -26.90 -4.43 -8.89
C ASP A 995 -25.90 -5.36 -9.58
N VAL A 996 -25.05 -4.82 -10.46
CA VAL A 996 -23.96 -5.57 -11.10
C VAL A 996 -23.00 -6.13 -10.04
N GLU A 997 -22.66 -5.36 -9.00
CA GLU A 997 -21.81 -5.85 -7.90
C GLU A 997 -22.50 -7.00 -7.12
N ARG A 998 -23.80 -6.86 -6.83
CA ARG A 998 -24.60 -7.89 -6.17
C ARG A 998 -24.70 -9.17 -7.00
N ILE A 999 -24.93 -9.04 -8.30
CA ILE A 999 -24.91 -10.16 -9.25
C ILE A 999 -23.53 -10.81 -9.20
N GLY A 1000 -22.45 -10.04 -9.37
CA GLY A 1000 -21.08 -10.57 -9.32
C GLY A 1000 -20.81 -11.39 -8.05
N LYS A 1001 -21.22 -10.88 -6.88
CA LYS A 1001 -21.10 -11.58 -5.58
C LYS A 1001 -21.87 -12.90 -5.55
N ARG A 1002 -23.10 -12.95 -6.07
CA ARG A 1002 -23.93 -14.18 -6.10
C ARG A 1002 -23.28 -15.33 -6.88
N PHE A 1003 -22.50 -15.00 -7.92
CA PHE A 1003 -21.82 -16.01 -8.75
C PHE A 1003 -20.39 -16.31 -8.29
N GLN A 1004 -19.89 -15.72 -7.18
CA GLN A 1004 -18.49 -15.90 -6.75
C GLN A 1004 -18.15 -17.33 -6.35
N GLU A 1005 -19.09 -18.07 -5.77
CA GLU A 1005 -18.91 -19.45 -5.28
C GLU A 1005 -18.94 -20.49 -6.41
N LEU A 1006 -19.36 -20.09 -7.62
CA LEU A 1006 -19.44 -20.99 -8.77
C LEU A 1006 -18.07 -21.17 -9.46
N PRO A 1007 -17.80 -22.34 -10.06
CA PRO A 1007 -16.60 -22.55 -10.88
C PRO A 1007 -16.46 -21.47 -11.96
N LEU A 1008 -15.22 -21.08 -12.28
CA LEU A 1008 -14.93 -19.96 -13.20
C LEU A 1008 -15.64 -20.09 -14.55
N ALA A 1009 -15.68 -21.31 -15.12
CA ALA A 1009 -16.34 -21.58 -16.39
C ALA A 1009 -17.86 -21.34 -16.29
N THR A 1010 -18.51 -21.87 -15.26
CA THR A 1010 -19.95 -21.70 -14.98
C THR A 1010 -20.30 -20.24 -14.71
N ARG A 1011 -19.50 -19.56 -13.87
CA ARG A 1011 -19.63 -18.13 -13.61
C ARG A 1011 -19.53 -17.32 -14.89
N ARG A 1012 -18.51 -17.58 -15.73
CA ARG A 1012 -18.34 -16.89 -17.02
C ARG A 1012 -19.54 -17.13 -17.95
N PHE A 1013 -19.98 -18.38 -18.07
CA PHE A 1013 -21.12 -18.74 -18.91
C PHE A 1013 -22.38 -17.94 -18.52
N TYR A 1014 -22.76 -17.94 -17.24
CA TYR A 1014 -23.98 -17.23 -16.81
C TYR A 1014 -23.82 -15.70 -16.82
N LEU A 1015 -22.66 -15.16 -16.44
CA LEU A 1015 -22.45 -13.72 -16.50
C LEU A 1015 -22.41 -13.19 -17.93
N ILE A 1016 -21.93 -13.97 -18.90
CA ILE A 1016 -22.03 -13.62 -20.33
C ILE A 1016 -23.50 -13.58 -20.76
N ARG A 1017 -24.30 -14.56 -20.37
CA ARG A 1017 -25.75 -14.56 -20.68
C ARG A 1017 -26.48 -13.37 -20.07
N LEU A 1018 -26.21 -13.04 -18.81
CA LEU A 1018 -26.78 -11.84 -18.17
C LEU A 1018 -26.31 -10.55 -18.87
N ALA A 1019 -25.07 -10.50 -19.34
CA ALA A 1019 -24.60 -9.36 -20.13
C ALA A 1019 -25.33 -9.25 -21.47
N ASP A 1020 -25.66 -10.37 -22.12
CA ASP A 1020 -26.44 -10.37 -23.35
C ASP A 1020 -27.91 -9.98 -23.12
N GLU A 1021 -28.52 -10.40 -21.99
CA GLU A 1021 -29.85 -9.93 -21.57
C GLU A 1021 -29.86 -8.41 -21.32
N LEU A 1022 -28.83 -7.87 -20.68
CA LEU A 1022 -28.69 -6.42 -20.48
C LEU A 1022 -28.49 -5.66 -21.79
N LYS A 1023 -27.81 -6.25 -22.79
CA LYS A 1023 -27.72 -5.65 -24.14
C LYS A 1023 -29.09 -5.60 -24.82
N LEU A 1024 -29.87 -6.68 -24.75
CA LEU A 1024 -31.22 -6.72 -25.31
C LEU A 1024 -32.13 -5.67 -24.65
N ALA A 1025 -32.03 -5.52 -23.33
CA ALA A 1025 -32.78 -4.49 -22.60
C ALA A 1025 -32.41 -3.06 -23.02
N ALA A 1026 -31.14 -2.82 -23.40
CA ALA A 1026 -30.70 -1.51 -23.89
C ALA A 1026 -31.23 -1.18 -25.29
N GLU A 1027 -31.59 -2.19 -26.10
CA GLU A 1027 -32.15 -2.05 -27.44
C GLU A 1027 -33.69 -1.99 -27.45
N GLY A 1028 -34.35 -2.08 -26.29
CA GLY A 1028 -35.79 -1.87 -26.12
C GLY A 1028 -36.68 -3.10 -26.34
N ALA A 1029 -36.17 -4.31 -26.05
CA ALA A 1029 -36.94 -5.56 -26.09
C ALA A 1029 -37.87 -5.77 -24.88
#